data_AF-A0A965G9E0-F1
#
_entry.id   AF-A0A965G9E0-F1
#
_cell.length_a   1.000
_cell.length_b   1.000
_cell.length_c   1.000
_cell.angle_alpha   90.00
_cell.angle_beta   90.00
_cell.angle_gamma   90.00
#
_symmetry.space_group_name_H-M   'P 1'
#
loop_
_entity.id
_entity.type
_entity.pdbx_description
1 polymer ?
#
loop_
_entity_poly.entity_id
_entity_poly.type
_entity_poly.pdbx_seq_one_letter_code
_entity_poly.pdbx_strand_id
1 'polypeptide(L)'
;VELMVRNGAIQGVTVEKATKNLIKALGKGVLKIMSKMGISTVSSYSGAQCFEAIGLSQEFVDAYFTGTTSQLGGIGLSVIAEEVQRRHSSAYPVERAARPHEELEVGGEYQWRREGPPHLFNPETIFKLQHSTKTKSFEIFIDYQAERLMTLRGLFSLREGVRPAVALNEVEPATEIVKRFSTGAMSYGSISPEAHEVLAIAMNQIGAKSNTGEGGENIERLLDPARRSAIKQVASGRFGVTSMYLTHADDIQIKMAQGAKPGEGGQLPPNKVYPWIAATRHSTPGVGLISPPPHHDIYSIEDLKQLIFDLKRANQKARVHVKLVSQVGIGTVAAGVAKAKADVILVSGHDGGTGASPLNSLKHAGTPWELGLAETQQTLMVNGLRDRVSVQVDGQMKTGRDVVIAALLGAEEFGFATAPLVVSGCVMMRVCHLDTCPVGVATQNPVLRERFTGQAQHVINFFMFLAEEVREYLAALGFRSLDEAIGHSELLDANRAIDHWKADGLDLTPILSAPAPSSGPLRRFTLQDHELEKHFDHKLIELSTKALEDAQSVVIELPISNVAQAVGTMLGNEVTKRYAAEGLPAGTIDIRVSGSAGQSFGAFIPKGIKLTLSGDSNDYVGKGLSGGTIVVRPNPLSVFPAEQNVIAGNVIGYGATSGELFISGMVGERFLVRNSGATAVVEGVGDHALEYMTGGTALILGRTGRNIAAGMSGGVAYVYKLRADLINSSALIDGEVDLLELSDVDKSTVKSLLEKHQVETGSKLAQQLLESFDAKVAQFTKILPRDYAKVLEIQATAVAAGEDLDSAVVWNRILEVNARG
;
A
#
# COMPACT_ATOMS: atom_id res chain seq x y z
N VAL A 1 23.92 9.23 25.01
CA VAL A 1 24.10 7.76 25.07
C VAL A 1 25.25 7.36 25.99
N GLU A 2 26.40 8.02 25.93
CA GLU A 2 27.56 7.67 26.78
C GLU A 2 27.27 7.74 28.28
N LEU A 3 26.64 8.82 28.75
CA LEU A 3 26.21 8.96 30.14
C LEU A 3 25.27 7.83 30.58
N MET A 4 24.37 7.39 29.69
CA MET A 4 23.41 6.31 29.94
C MET A 4 24.11 4.95 30.08
N VAL A 5 25.25 4.74 29.42
CA VAL A 5 26.07 3.54 29.62
C VAL A 5 26.82 3.66 30.94
N ARG A 6 27.44 4.82 31.23
CA ARG A 6 28.23 5.05 32.45
C ARG A 6 27.40 4.94 33.73
N ASN A 7 26.13 5.36 33.70
CA ASN A 7 25.23 5.30 34.85
C ASN A 7 24.41 3.99 34.93
N GLY A 8 24.63 3.05 34.01
CA GLY A 8 23.96 1.73 34.02
C GLY A 8 22.53 1.69 33.48
N ALA A 9 22.02 2.79 32.90
CA ALA A 9 20.70 2.81 32.24
C ALA A 9 20.68 1.98 30.93
N ILE A 10 21.82 1.92 30.24
CA ILE A 10 22.06 1.00 29.11
C ILE A 10 23.12 0.00 29.56
N GLN A 11 22.75 -1.28 29.58
CA GLN A 11 23.62 -2.38 30.02
C GLN A 11 24.02 -3.27 28.83
N GLY A 12 25.09 -4.05 29.00
CA GLY A 12 25.51 -5.05 28.01
C GLY A 12 26.22 -4.51 26.75
N VAL A 13 26.55 -3.21 26.71
CA VAL A 13 27.31 -2.60 25.61
C VAL A 13 28.34 -1.60 26.15
N THR A 14 29.50 -1.51 25.50
CA THR A 14 30.51 -0.50 25.85
C THR A 14 30.09 0.89 25.35
N VAL A 15 30.72 1.94 25.88
CA VAL A 15 30.49 3.33 25.45
C VAL A 15 30.76 3.48 23.95
N GLU A 16 31.86 2.90 23.46
CA GLU A 16 32.29 2.96 22.05
C GLU A 16 31.27 2.28 21.14
N LYS A 17 30.77 1.09 21.56
CA LYS A 17 29.74 0.38 20.82
C LYS A 17 28.44 1.16 20.78
N ALA A 18 28.03 1.76 21.89
CA ALA A 18 26.82 2.57 21.97
C ALA A 18 26.89 3.81 21.07
N THR A 19 28.04 4.51 21.05
CA THR A 19 28.29 5.64 20.14
C THR A 19 28.28 5.20 18.68
N LYS A 20 28.93 4.08 18.33
CA LYS A 20 28.89 3.52 16.97
C LYS A 20 27.48 3.16 16.52
N ASN A 21 26.67 2.59 17.42
CA ASN A 21 25.28 2.26 17.13
C ASN A 21 24.44 3.53 16.88
N LEU A 22 24.64 4.60 17.66
CA LEU A 22 23.97 5.88 17.45
C LEU A 22 24.32 6.49 16.08
N ILE A 23 25.60 6.55 15.72
CA ILE A 23 26.05 7.06 14.42
C ILE A 23 25.44 6.25 13.27
N LYS A 24 25.44 4.91 13.38
CA LYS A 24 24.79 4.02 12.40
C LYS A 24 23.29 4.32 12.28
N ALA A 25 22.59 4.51 13.40
CA ALA A 25 21.15 4.79 13.41
C ALA A 25 20.83 6.15 12.76
N LEU A 26 21.59 7.21 13.07
CA LEU A 26 21.44 8.53 12.45
C LEU A 26 21.73 8.48 10.95
N GLY A 27 22.82 7.82 10.54
CA GLY A 27 23.14 7.63 9.12
C GLY A 27 22.04 6.88 8.35
N LYS A 28 21.52 5.79 8.91
CA LYS A 28 20.35 5.10 8.35
C LYS A 28 19.12 6.00 8.29
N GLY A 29 18.90 6.84 9.31
CA GLY A 29 17.80 7.81 9.36
C GLY A 29 17.87 8.81 8.20
N VAL A 30 19.04 9.37 7.92
CA VAL A 30 19.26 10.31 6.80
C VAL A 30 19.02 9.61 5.46
N LEU A 31 19.63 8.44 5.22
CA LEU A 31 19.43 7.67 3.99
C LEU A 31 17.94 7.36 3.76
N LYS A 32 17.23 7.01 4.84
CA LYS A 32 15.81 6.72 4.80
C LYS A 32 14.98 7.95 4.42
N ILE A 33 15.27 9.11 5.01
CA ILE A 33 14.59 10.37 4.64
C ILE A 33 14.83 10.72 3.17
N MET A 34 16.08 10.64 2.70
CA MET A 34 16.43 10.92 1.30
C MET A 34 15.69 10.00 0.32
N SER A 35 15.61 8.70 0.65
CA SER A 35 14.98 7.70 -0.21
C SER A 35 13.48 7.91 -0.43
N LYS A 36 12.79 8.62 0.48
CA LYS A 36 11.36 8.96 0.32
C LYS A 36 11.07 9.79 -0.93
N MET A 37 12.06 10.53 -1.41
CA MET A 37 12.00 11.36 -2.62
C MET A 37 12.86 10.78 -3.77
N GLY A 38 13.37 9.55 -3.62
CA GLY A 38 14.26 8.93 -4.62
C GLY A 38 15.68 9.50 -4.66
N ILE A 39 16.11 10.29 -3.67
CA ILE A 39 17.45 10.89 -3.65
C ILE A 39 18.47 9.88 -3.12
N SER A 40 19.53 9.65 -3.89
CA SER A 40 20.54 8.62 -3.58
C SER A 40 21.86 9.15 -3.01
N THR A 41 22.11 10.46 -3.08
CA THR A 41 23.41 11.06 -2.67
C THR A 41 23.21 12.21 -1.70
N VAL A 42 23.99 12.24 -0.61
CA VAL A 42 23.91 13.31 0.41
C VAL A 42 24.21 14.68 -0.20
N SER A 43 25.17 14.76 -1.12
CA SER A 43 25.52 16.01 -1.81
C SER A 43 24.34 16.66 -2.54
N SER A 44 23.47 15.86 -3.17
CA SER A 44 22.27 16.37 -3.84
C SER A 44 21.14 16.71 -2.87
N TYR A 45 21.13 16.10 -1.68
CA TYR A 45 20.14 16.40 -0.63
C TYR A 45 20.49 17.66 0.16
N SER A 46 21.78 17.89 0.40
CA SER A 46 22.29 19.05 1.10
C SER A 46 21.91 20.35 0.36
N GLY A 47 21.13 21.21 1.01
CA GLY A 47 20.68 22.48 0.44
C GLY A 47 19.46 22.38 -0.49
N ALA A 48 18.97 21.18 -0.81
CA ALA A 48 17.80 21.00 -1.68
C ALA A 48 16.47 21.43 -1.05
N GLN A 49 16.44 21.60 0.27
CA GLN A 49 15.25 22.03 1.02
C GLN A 49 14.02 21.15 0.73
N CYS A 50 14.17 19.82 0.75
CA CYS A 50 13.07 18.86 0.56
C CYS A 50 12.12 18.80 1.78
N PHE A 51 11.64 19.96 2.23
CA PHE A 51 10.78 20.17 3.38
C PHE A 51 9.68 21.17 3.02
N GLU A 52 8.59 21.10 3.77
CA GLU A 52 7.49 22.07 3.71
C GLU A 52 7.33 22.68 5.11
N ALA A 53 7.21 24.01 5.18
CA ALA A 53 7.05 24.73 6.44
C ALA A 53 5.57 25.02 6.70
N ILE A 54 5.05 24.52 7.81
CA ILE A 54 3.68 24.80 8.28
C ILE A 54 3.77 25.60 9.58
N GLY A 55 3.18 26.80 9.59
CA GLY A 55 3.13 27.65 10.77
C GLY A 55 4.33 28.59 10.94
N LEU A 56 5.13 28.83 9.90
CA LEU A 56 6.21 29.83 9.90
C LEU A 56 5.86 30.97 8.94
N SER A 57 6.05 32.22 9.38
CA SER A 57 5.79 33.39 8.53
C SER A 57 6.67 33.40 7.27
N GLN A 58 6.12 33.94 6.17
CA GLN A 58 6.86 34.06 4.92
C GLN A 58 8.12 34.93 5.07
N GLU A 59 8.04 36.03 5.83
CA GLU A 59 9.20 36.89 6.12
C GLU A 59 10.36 36.11 6.76
N PHE A 60 10.06 35.24 7.72
CA PHE A 60 11.06 34.40 8.36
C PHE A 60 11.66 33.38 7.39
N VAL A 61 10.82 32.75 6.57
CA VAL A 61 11.26 31.78 5.56
C VAL A 61 12.13 32.46 4.50
N ASP A 62 11.75 33.63 4.01
CA ASP A 62 12.50 34.38 3.01
C ASP A 62 13.90 34.78 3.52
N ALA A 63 14.01 35.15 4.80
CA ALA A 63 15.28 35.55 5.40
C ALA A 63 16.23 34.38 5.69
N TYR A 64 15.70 33.23 6.13
CA TYR A 64 16.54 32.15 6.71
C TYR A 64 16.47 30.81 5.97
N PHE A 65 15.43 30.58 5.18
CA PHE A 65 15.16 29.32 4.47
C PHE A 65 14.63 29.56 3.05
N THR A 66 15.16 30.59 2.38
CA THR A 66 14.70 31.08 1.07
C THR A 66 14.51 29.91 0.09
N GLY A 67 13.32 29.77 -0.48
CA GLY A 67 12.95 28.68 -1.38
C GLY A 67 12.05 27.60 -0.76
N THR A 68 11.96 27.54 0.57
CA THR A 68 11.02 26.62 1.26
C THR A 68 9.59 27.12 1.13
N THR A 69 8.64 26.24 0.83
CA THR A 69 7.22 26.61 0.77
C THR A 69 6.65 26.81 2.17
N SER A 70 5.89 27.89 2.39
CA SER A 70 5.07 28.08 3.59
C SER A 70 3.70 28.67 3.28
N GLN A 71 2.76 27.81 2.87
CA GLN A 71 1.45 28.23 2.34
C GLN A 71 0.58 28.99 3.34
N LEU A 72 0.72 28.68 4.64
CA LEU A 72 -0.15 29.24 5.68
C LEU A 72 0.47 30.44 6.42
N GLY A 73 1.72 30.79 6.17
CA GLY A 73 2.45 31.69 7.08
C GLY A 73 2.48 31.15 8.52
N GLY A 74 2.51 32.04 9.49
CA GLY A 74 2.50 31.72 10.91
C GLY A 74 3.50 32.55 11.71
N ILE A 75 4.22 31.91 12.63
CA ILE A 75 5.04 32.61 13.62
C ILE A 75 6.35 33.15 13.02
N GLY A 76 6.84 34.25 13.58
CA GLY A 76 8.14 34.85 13.25
C GLY A 76 9.16 34.79 14.39
N LEU A 77 10.24 35.57 14.29
CA LEU A 77 11.34 35.57 15.27
C LEU A 77 10.91 35.89 16.69
N SER A 78 9.97 36.82 16.90
CA SER A 78 9.53 37.25 18.23
C SER A 78 8.94 36.09 19.02
N VAL A 79 8.00 35.36 18.43
CA VAL A 79 7.34 34.20 19.03
C VAL A 79 8.34 33.04 19.22
N ILE A 80 9.22 32.80 18.25
CA ILE A 80 10.27 31.78 18.37
C ILE A 80 11.19 32.11 19.54
N ALA A 81 11.63 33.36 19.66
CA ALA A 81 12.49 33.82 20.74
C ALA A 81 11.80 33.68 22.10
N GLU A 82 10.51 34.03 22.20
CA GLU A 82 9.73 33.86 23.42
C GLU A 82 9.61 32.39 23.84
N GLU A 83 9.33 31.46 22.90
CA GLU A 83 9.29 30.03 23.22
C GLU A 83 10.64 29.50 23.69
N VAL A 84 11.72 29.89 23.03
CA VAL A 84 13.09 29.51 23.42
C VAL A 84 13.40 30.07 24.80
N GLN A 85 13.01 31.32 25.09
CA GLN A 85 13.18 31.95 26.39
C GLN A 85 12.41 31.21 27.49
N ARG A 86 11.15 30.81 27.25
CA ARG A 86 10.36 30.03 28.23
C ARG A 86 11.03 28.70 28.58
N ARG A 87 11.50 27.95 27.57
CA ARG A 87 12.25 26.69 27.80
C ARG A 87 13.56 26.95 28.56
N HIS A 88 14.26 28.04 28.22
CA HIS A 88 15.48 28.46 28.90
C HIS A 88 15.23 28.81 30.37
N SER A 89 14.25 29.65 30.67
CA SER A 89 13.87 30.02 32.04
C SER A 89 13.43 28.82 32.88
N SER A 90 12.78 27.82 32.26
CA SER A 90 12.43 26.56 32.93
C SER A 90 13.66 25.72 33.29
N ALA A 91 14.67 25.68 32.42
CA ALA A 91 15.91 24.93 32.66
C ALA A 91 16.89 25.67 33.60
N TYR A 92 16.82 27.00 33.64
CA TYR A 92 17.69 27.89 34.42
C TYR A 92 16.87 28.89 35.26
N PRO A 93 16.14 28.43 36.28
CA PRO A 93 15.33 29.31 37.12
C PRO A 93 16.22 30.27 37.91
N VAL A 94 15.96 31.58 37.78
CA VAL A 94 16.77 32.63 38.45
C VAL A 94 16.56 32.64 39.97
N GLU A 95 15.35 32.30 40.43
CA GLU A 95 14.94 32.43 41.83
C GLU A 95 15.01 31.10 42.62
N ARG A 96 15.41 29.99 42.00
CA ARG A 96 15.49 28.68 42.66
C ARG A 96 16.80 27.99 42.30
N ALA A 97 17.44 27.39 43.30
CA ALA A 97 18.57 26.50 43.05
C ALA A 97 18.11 25.32 42.18
N ALA A 98 18.86 25.03 41.12
CA ALA A 98 18.63 23.86 40.27
C ALA A 98 18.64 22.60 41.15
N ARG A 99 17.60 21.77 41.06
CA ARG A 99 17.50 20.54 41.82
C ARG A 99 18.12 19.40 41.00
N PRO A 100 19.27 18.82 41.42
CA PRO A 100 19.96 17.80 40.62
C PRO A 100 19.16 16.49 40.44
N HIS A 101 18.07 16.32 41.20
CA HIS A 101 17.18 15.17 41.17
C HIS A 101 15.88 15.42 40.40
N GLU A 102 15.65 16.62 39.87
CA GLU A 102 14.51 16.88 38.97
C GLU A 102 14.80 16.26 37.60
N GLU A 103 13.95 15.32 37.21
CA GLU A 103 14.00 14.68 35.90
C GLU A 103 13.46 15.60 34.81
N LEU A 104 13.72 15.26 33.55
CA LEU A 104 13.08 15.91 32.41
C LEU A 104 11.56 15.70 32.46
N GLU A 105 10.80 16.64 31.91
CA GLU A 105 9.36 16.46 31.73
C GLU A 105 9.06 15.16 30.98
N VAL A 106 8.10 14.38 31.49
CA VAL A 106 7.70 13.08 30.92
C VAL A 106 7.22 13.21 29.46
N GLY A 107 6.70 14.38 29.10
CA GLY A 107 6.13 14.67 27.80
C GLY A 107 4.80 13.92 27.54
N GLY A 108 4.50 13.68 26.27
CA GLY A 108 3.29 12.97 25.88
C GLY A 108 2.96 13.06 24.39
N GLU A 109 3.93 13.39 23.54
CA GLU A 109 3.68 13.62 22.11
C GLU A 109 3.39 12.32 21.36
N TYR A 110 4.07 11.23 21.71
CA TYR A 110 3.94 9.92 21.05
C TYR A 110 2.82 9.05 21.63
N GLN A 111 2.54 9.21 22.92
CA GLN A 111 1.50 8.48 23.65
C GLN A 111 0.84 9.42 24.64
N TRP A 112 -0.49 9.31 24.75
CA TRP A 112 -1.25 10.13 25.68
C TRP A 112 -0.76 9.90 27.12
N ARG A 113 -0.57 11.00 27.84
CA ARG A 113 -0.30 11.08 29.27
C ARG A 113 -1.25 12.12 29.86
N ARG A 114 -1.65 11.92 31.13
CA ARG A 114 -2.62 12.81 31.80
C ARG A 114 -2.15 14.27 31.84
N GLU A 115 -0.86 14.48 32.07
CA GLU A 115 -0.21 15.79 32.15
C GLU A 115 0.54 16.17 30.86
N GLY A 116 0.36 15.40 29.78
CA GLY A 116 1.00 15.65 28.49
C GLY A 116 0.17 16.53 27.55
N PRO A 117 0.69 16.81 26.34
CA PRO A 117 -0.07 17.49 25.28
C PRO A 117 -1.39 16.78 24.98
N PRO A 118 -2.44 17.50 24.53
CA PRO A 118 -3.73 16.90 24.22
C PRO A 118 -3.64 15.94 23.03
N HIS A 119 -4.46 14.87 23.06
CA HIS A 119 -4.65 13.94 21.94
C HIS A 119 -6.12 13.92 21.53
N LEU A 120 -6.38 13.81 20.22
CA LEU A 120 -7.73 13.65 19.67
C LEU A 120 -8.45 12.43 20.25
N PHE A 121 -7.71 11.37 20.54
CA PHE A 121 -8.19 10.24 21.32
C PHE A 121 -7.50 10.22 22.69
N ASN A 122 -8.31 10.34 23.72
CA ASN A 122 -7.96 10.20 25.13
C ASN A 122 -8.97 9.24 25.81
N PRO A 123 -8.73 8.79 27.05
CA PRO A 123 -9.61 7.82 27.71
C PRO A 123 -11.09 8.21 27.77
N GLU A 124 -11.40 9.50 27.97
CA GLU A 124 -12.77 10.00 28.05
C GLU A 124 -13.47 9.91 26.69
N THR A 125 -12.83 10.45 25.64
CA THR A 125 -13.35 10.41 24.27
C THR A 125 -13.54 8.97 23.78
N ILE A 126 -12.61 8.06 24.09
CA ILE A 126 -12.72 6.64 23.76
C ILE A 126 -13.94 6.02 24.44
N PHE A 127 -14.12 6.27 25.74
CA PHE A 127 -15.25 5.76 26.50
C PHE A 127 -16.59 6.27 25.94
N LYS A 128 -16.73 7.58 25.70
CA LYS A 128 -17.98 8.16 25.17
C LYS A 128 -18.33 7.59 23.79
N LEU A 129 -17.35 7.42 22.90
CA LEU A 129 -17.58 6.86 21.57
C LEU A 129 -17.99 5.37 21.62
N GLN A 130 -17.33 4.57 22.46
CA GLN A 130 -17.70 3.17 22.64
C GLN A 130 -19.06 3.02 23.30
N HIS A 131 -19.36 3.87 24.30
CA HIS A 131 -20.61 3.81 25.03
C HIS A 131 -21.80 4.23 24.15
N SER A 132 -21.73 5.37 23.46
CA SER A 132 -22.79 5.86 22.56
C SER A 132 -23.16 4.83 21.48
N THR A 133 -22.17 4.21 20.85
CA THR A 133 -22.39 3.23 19.79
C THR A 133 -22.93 1.90 20.30
N LYS A 134 -22.57 1.51 21.52
CA LYS A 134 -23.10 0.31 22.19
C LYS A 134 -24.54 0.50 22.71
N THR A 135 -24.85 1.65 23.31
CA THR A 135 -26.21 1.95 23.84
C THR A 135 -27.14 2.56 22.79
N LYS A 136 -26.62 2.81 21.58
CA LYS A 136 -27.33 3.49 20.50
C LYS A 136 -27.86 4.89 20.93
N SER A 137 -27.05 5.64 21.68
CA SER A 137 -27.38 6.99 22.14
C SER A 137 -26.66 8.05 21.32
N PHE A 138 -27.41 8.77 20.48
CA PHE A 138 -26.90 9.88 19.67
C PHE A 138 -26.49 11.09 20.53
N GLU A 139 -27.21 11.37 21.62
CA GLU A 139 -26.89 12.47 22.54
C GLU A 139 -25.46 12.34 23.14
N ILE A 140 -25.08 11.13 23.56
CA ILE A 140 -23.72 10.86 24.08
C ILE A 140 -22.67 10.98 22.96
N PHE A 141 -23.05 10.68 21.71
CA PHE A 141 -22.17 10.84 20.54
C PHE A 141 -21.87 12.31 20.24
N ILE A 142 -22.83 13.22 20.44
CA ILE A 142 -22.59 14.66 20.31
C ILE A 142 -21.68 15.18 21.44
N ASP A 143 -21.90 14.76 22.68
CA ASP A 143 -21.07 15.16 23.84
C ASP A 143 -19.60 14.63 23.78
N TYR A 144 -19.32 13.70 22.86
CA TYR A 144 -17.96 13.25 22.55
C TYR A 144 -17.11 14.31 21.81
N GLN A 145 -17.74 15.30 21.17
CA GLN A 145 -17.11 16.10 20.09
C GLN A 145 -16.60 17.49 20.50
N ALA A 146 -16.45 17.80 21.79
CA ALA A 146 -16.06 19.14 22.25
C ALA A 146 -14.94 19.79 21.41
N GLU A 147 -15.23 20.95 20.80
CA GLU A 147 -14.32 21.64 19.88
C GLU A 147 -12.98 21.96 20.59
N ARG A 148 -11.87 21.46 20.04
CA ARG A 148 -10.52 21.79 20.50
C ARG A 148 -9.65 22.17 19.31
N LEU A 149 -8.90 23.26 19.44
CA LEU A 149 -7.97 23.77 18.43
C LEU A 149 -6.72 22.87 18.32
N MET A 150 -6.89 21.68 17.74
CA MET A 150 -5.83 20.67 17.57
C MET A 150 -5.52 20.33 16.10
N THR A 151 -6.39 20.75 15.19
CA THR A 151 -6.33 20.49 13.75
C THR A 151 -6.69 21.77 12.99
N LEU A 152 -6.32 21.88 11.70
CA LEU A 152 -6.68 23.04 10.88
C LEU A 152 -8.19 23.22 10.77
N ARG A 153 -8.95 22.14 10.53
CA ARG A 153 -10.42 22.18 10.55
C ARG A 153 -11.05 22.57 11.89
N GLY A 154 -10.30 22.48 12.99
CA GLY A 154 -10.72 23.02 14.28
C GLY A 154 -10.74 24.56 14.32
N LEU A 155 -10.01 25.21 13.41
CA LEU A 155 -9.99 26.67 13.24
C LEU A 155 -11.16 27.18 12.40
N PHE A 156 -11.78 26.31 11.60
CA PHE A 156 -12.91 26.69 10.75
C PHE A 156 -14.21 26.73 11.55
N SER A 157 -15.10 27.63 11.18
CA SER A 157 -16.50 27.69 11.58
C SER A 157 -17.38 27.64 10.34
N LEU A 158 -18.62 27.20 10.50
CA LEU A 158 -19.59 27.09 9.41
C LEU A 158 -20.43 28.39 9.37
N ARG A 159 -20.53 29.01 8.20
CA ARG A 159 -21.32 30.23 7.99
C ARG A 159 -22.79 29.91 7.79
N GLU A 160 -23.51 29.86 8.91
CA GLU A 160 -24.97 29.75 8.90
C GLU A 160 -25.64 31.07 8.44
N GLY A 161 -26.86 30.97 7.92
CA GLY A 161 -27.67 32.14 7.52
C GLY A 161 -27.29 32.78 6.18
N VAL A 162 -26.21 32.34 5.52
CA VAL A 162 -25.89 32.73 4.13
C VAL A 162 -26.96 32.21 3.16
N ARG A 163 -27.48 31.02 3.43
CA ARG A 163 -28.60 30.38 2.74
C ARG A 163 -29.72 30.14 3.76
N PRO A 164 -31.01 30.20 3.37
CA PRO A 164 -32.10 29.81 4.25
C PRO A 164 -31.95 28.34 4.65
N ALA A 165 -32.00 28.07 5.96
CA ALA A 165 -32.02 26.70 6.47
C ALA A 165 -33.21 25.93 5.90
N VAL A 166 -33.04 24.63 5.70
CA VAL A 166 -34.09 23.73 5.23
C VAL A 166 -34.53 22.81 6.35
N ALA A 167 -35.76 22.29 6.28
CA ALA A 167 -36.23 21.32 7.26
C ALA A 167 -35.45 20.01 7.15
N LEU A 168 -35.11 19.39 8.28
CA LEU A 168 -34.28 18.17 8.31
C LEU A 168 -34.88 17.01 7.48
N ASN A 169 -36.20 16.94 7.38
CA ASN A 169 -36.91 15.95 6.58
C ASN A 169 -36.81 16.17 5.05
N GLU A 170 -36.37 17.35 4.60
CA GLU A 170 -36.05 17.61 3.19
C GLU A 170 -34.64 17.17 2.82
N VAL A 171 -33.76 16.97 3.80
CA VAL A 171 -32.39 16.50 3.58
C VAL A 171 -32.40 15.00 3.27
N GLU A 172 -31.56 14.59 2.32
CA GLU A 172 -31.37 13.19 1.96
C GLU A 172 -31.19 12.30 3.21
N PRO A 173 -31.73 11.06 3.20
CA PRO A 173 -31.73 10.23 4.38
C PRO A 173 -30.31 9.74 4.70
N ALA A 174 -30.06 9.43 5.98
CA ALA A 174 -28.76 8.96 6.45
C ALA A 174 -28.27 7.71 5.70
N THR A 175 -29.20 6.87 5.24
CA THR A 175 -28.94 5.66 4.45
C THR A 175 -28.33 5.94 3.06
N GLU A 176 -28.49 7.13 2.50
CA GLU A 176 -27.81 7.53 1.26
C GLU A 176 -26.44 8.14 1.55
N ILE A 177 -26.32 8.94 2.62
CA ILE A 177 -25.06 9.54 3.04
C ILE A 177 -24.02 8.47 3.39
N VAL A 178 -24.39 7.42 4.12
CA VAL A 178 -23.45 6.36 4.52
C VAL A 178 -22.81 5.62 3.34
N LYS A 179 -23.42 5.62 2.15
CA LYS A 179 -22.82 4.99 0.95
C LYS A 179 -21.56 5.70 0.47
N ARG A 180 -21.35 6.95 0.91
CA ARG A 180 -20.12 7.73 0.67
C ARG A 180 -19.03 7.46 1.70
N PHE A 181 -19.34 6.68 2.74
CA PHE A 181 -18.38 6.33 3.78
C PHE A 181 -17.65 5.04 3.45
N SER A 182 -16.39 4.99 3.85
CA SER A 182 -15.60 3.78 3.78
C SER A 182 -14.77 3.56 5.03
N THR A 183 -14.53 2.30 5.40
CA THR A 183 -13.45 2.02 6.34
C THR A 183 -12.10 2.11 5.65
N GLY A 184 -11.14 2.75 6.31
CA GLY A 184 -9.80 2.93 5.78
C GLY A 184 -9.07 1.61 5.57
N ALA A 185 -8.08 1.63 4.67
CA ALA A 185 -7.27 0.48 4.30
C ALA A 185 -6.42 -0.03 5.48
N MET A 186 -6.86 -1.11 6.14
CA MET A 186 -6.20 -1.70 7.31
C MET A 186 -5.96 -3.18 7.06
N SER A 187 -4.70 -3.57 6.83
CA SER A 187 -4.38 -4.92 6.35
C SER A 187 -4.74 -6.01 7.35
N TYR A 188 -5.33 -7.11 6.86
CA TYR A 188 -5.27 -8.40 7.54
C TYR A 188 -3.81 -8.76 7.85
N GLY A 189 -3.53 -9.06 9.13
CA GLY A 189 -2.19 -9.16 9.69
C GLY A 189 -1.88 -7.99 10.63
N SER A 190 -2.11 -6.74 10.21
CA SER A 190 -2.03 -5.58 11.11
C SER A 190 -3.16 -5.62 12.13
N ILE A 191 -4.38 -5.87 11.66
CA ILE A 191 -5.55 -6.13 12.51
C ILE A 191 -5.93 -7.62 12.44
N SER A 192 -6.60 -8.08 13.48
CA SER A 192 -7.11 -9.44 13.61
C SER A 192 -8.15 -9.75 12.51
N PRO A 193 -8.33 -11.02 12.12
CA PRO A 193 -9.39 -11.40 11.19
C PRO A 193 -10.77 -10.99 11.72
N GLU A 194 -11.00 -11.10 13.03
CA GLU A 194 -12.28 -10.73 13.67
C GLU A 194 -12.59 -9.25 13.47
N ALA A 195 -11.63 -8.37 13.76
CA ALA A 195 -11.81 -6.93 13.54
C ALA A 195 -12.00 -6.62 12.05
N HIS A 196 -11.23 -7.27 11.17
CA HIS A 196 -11.32 -7.04 9.74
C HIS A 196 -12.68 -7.47 9.15
N GLU A 197 -13.21 -8.62 9.59
CA GLU A 197 -14.50 -9.14 9.15
C GLU A 197 -15.67 -8.33 9.71
N VAL A 198 -15.62 -7.93 10.99
CA VAL A 198 -16.66 -7.09 11.60
C VAL A 198 -16.83 -5.78 10.85
N LEU A 199 -15.73 -5.14 10.43
CA LEU A 199 -15.81 -3.94 9.62
C LEU A 199 -16.43 -4.22 8.25
N ALA A 200 -16.06 -5.32 7.58
CA ALA A 200 -16.63 -5.65 6.29
C ALA A 200 -18.14 -5.92 6.37
N ILE A 201 -18.56 -6.74 7.33
CA ILE A 201 -19.98 -7.06 7.58
C ILE A 201 -20.77 -5.77 7.83
N ALA A 202 -20.27 -4.90 8.71
CA ALA A 202 -20.95 -3.64 9.04
C ALA A 202 -21.16 -2.76 7.81
N MET A 203 -20.10 -2.55 7.01
CA MET A 203 -20.17 -1.68 5.83
C MET A 203 -21.08 -2.26 4.74
N ASN A 204 -20.99 -3.57 4.49
CA ASN A 204 -21.82 -4.25 3.51
C ASN A 204 -23.32 -4.18 3.88
N GLN A 205 -23.67 -4.28 5.16
CA GLN A 205 -25.05 -4.19 5.64
C GLN A 205 -25.69 -2.82 5.41
N ILE A 206 -24.90 -1.74 5.37
CA ILE A 206 -25.40 -0.37 5.16
C ILE A 206 -25.12 0.17 3.74
N GLY A 207 -24.63 -0.68 2.83
CA GLY A 207 -24.29 -0.28 1.46
C GLY A 207 -23.07 0.64 1.35
N ALA A 208 -22.29 0.76 2.43
CA ALA A 208 -21.02 1.47 2.47
C ALA A 208 -19.88 0.52 2.06
N LYS A 209 -18.63 0.96 2.15
CA LYS A 209 -17.47 0.17 1.66
C LYS A 209 -16.45 -0.11 2.74
N SER A 210 -15.89 -1.32 2.76
CA SER A 210 -14.69 -1.64 3.55
C SER A 210 -13.50 -1.92 2.65
N ASN A 211 -12.28 -1.76 3.19
CA ASN A 211 -11.05 -1.89 2.42
C ASN A 211 -10.11 -2.95 3.04
N THR A 212 -9.57 -3.83 2.19
CA THR A 212 -8.67 -4.93 2.64
C THR A 212 -7.36 -4.47 3.24
N GLY A 213 -6.92 -3.26 2.93
CA GLY A 213 -5.51 -2.88 3.03
C GLY A 213 -4.60 -3.80 2.22
N GLU A 214 -3.31 -3.69 2.48
CA GLU A 214 -2.22 -4.34 1.73
C GLU A 214 -1.97 -5.81 2.13
N GLY A 215 -2.93 -6.46 2.79
CA GLY A 215 -2.73 -7.78 3.41
C GLY A 215 -3.22 -8.98 2.59
N GLY A 216 -3.86 -8.75 1.45
CA GLY A 216 -4.67 -9.77 0.77
C GLY A 216 -5.99 -10.04 1.49
N GLU A 217 -6.80 -10.94 0.92
CA GLU A 217 -8.05 -11.40 1.51
C GLU A 217 -8.25 -12.88 1.15
N ASN A 218 -8.66 -13.69 2.12
CA ASN A 218 -8.83 -15.14 1.92
C ASN A 218 -9.95 -15.42 0.89
N ILE A 219 -9.77 -16.45 0.06
CA ILE A 219 -10.72 -16.89 -0.98
C ILE A 219 -12.13 -17.13 -0.41
N GLU A 220 -12.24 -17.78 0.77
CA GLU A 220 -13.54 -18.03 1.40
C GLU A 220 -14.30 -16.73 1.69
N ARG A 221 -13.58 -15.66 2.05
CA ARG A 221 -14.17 -14.34 2.24
C ARG A 221 -14.48 -13.67 0.92
N LEU A 222 -13.64 -13.81 -0.11
CA LEU A 222 -13.90 -13.23 -1.44
C LEU A 222 -15.22 -13.73 -2.04
N LEU A 223 -15.55 -15.00 -1.79
CA LEU A 223 -16.76 -15.67 -2.26
C LEU A 223 -18.01 -15.40 -1.40
N ASP A 224 -17.86 -14.73 -0.26
CA ASP A 224 -18.95 -14.40 0.65
C ASP A 224 -19.26 -12.88 0.59
N PRO A 225 -20.34 -12.46 -0.10
CA PRO A 225 -20.71 -11.05 -0.22
C PRO A 225 -20.91 -10.32 1.11
N ALA A 226 -21.27 -11.03 2.19
CA ALA A 226 -21.45 -10.41 3.50
C ALA A 226 -20.11 -10.09 4.17
N ARG A 227 -19.08 -10.91 3.95
CA ARG A 227 -17.77 -10.77 4.61
C ARG A 227 -16.65 -10.23 3.73
N ARG A 228 -16.84 -10.17 2.39
CA ARG A 228 -15.85 -9.62 1.46
C ARG A 228 -15.73 -8.12 1.64
N SER A 229 -14.52 -7.61 1.47
CA SER A 229 -14.29 -6.16 1.44
C SER A 229 -14.61 -5.59 0.05
N ALA A 230 -15.38 -4.52 -0.05
CA ALA A 230 -15.73 -3.92 -1.35
C ALA A 230 -14.50 -3.35 -2.08
N ILE A 231 -13.58 -2.73 -1.33
CA ILE A 231 -12.36 -2.10 -1.85
C ILE A 231 -11.18 -3.05 -1.66
N LYS A 232 -10.47 -3.33 -2.75
CA LYS A 232 -9.27 -4.17 -2.79
C LYS A 232 -8.03 -3.32 -3.05
N GLN A 233 -7.04 -3.35 -2.16
CA GLN A 233 -5.84 -2.55 -2.32
C GLN A 233 -4.74 -3.28 -3.10
N VAL A 234 -4.17 -2.61 -4.08
CA VAL A 234 -2.96 -2.99 -4.81
C VAL A 234 -1.82 -2.08 -4.32
N ALA A 235 -0.90 -2.64 -3.53
CA ALA A 235 0.25 -1.94 -2.96
C ALA A 235 1.57 -2.56 -3.46
N SER A 236 2.71 -1.90 -3.20
CA SER A 236 4.03 -2.30 -3.70
C SER A 236 4.47 -3.73 -3.37
N GLY A 237 3.99 -4.31 -2.27
CA GLY A 237 4.28 -5.72 -1.94
C GLY A 237 3.54 -6.75 -2.78
N ARG A 238 2.44 -6.36 -3.46
CA ARG A 238 1.49 -7.23 -4.18
C ARG A 238 1.00 -8.44 -3.36
N PHE A 239 0.97 -8.32 -2.04
CA PHE A 239 0.52 -9.40 -1.16
C PHE A 239 -0.95 -9.74 -1.43
N GLY A 240 -1.20 -11.02 -1.73
CA GLY A 240 -2.54 -11.56 -1.98
C GLY A 240 -3.23 -11.00 -3.24
N VAL A 241 -2.51 -10.28 -4.11
CA VAL A 241 -3.06 -9.75 -5.37
C VAL A 241 -3.07 -10.86 -6.42
N THR A 242 -4.22 -11.50 -6.58
CA THR A 242 -4.47 -12.58 -7.54
C THR A 242 -5.60 -12.22 -8.50
N SER A 243 -5.78 -12.99 -9.58
CA SER A 243 -6.96 -12.84 -10.45
C SER A 243 -8.29 -12.91 -9.67
N MET A 244 -8.39 -13.84 -8.71
CA MET A 244 -9.57 -13.99 -7.84
C MET A 244 -9.82 -12.74 -6.98
N TYR A 245 -8.76 -12.22 -6.38
CA TYR A 245 -8.80 -11.02 -5.54
C TYR A 245 -9.29 -9.79 -6.33
N LEU A 246 -8.75 -9.57 -7.53
CA LEU A 246 -9.12 -8.45 -8.38
C LEU A 246 -10.55 -8.60 -8.95
N THR A 247 -10.95 -9.82 -9.30
CA THR A 247 -12.29 -10.12 -9.83
C THR A 247 -13.41 -9.80 -8.84
N HIS A 248 -13.15 -9.98 -7.54
CA HIS A 248 -14.14 -9.75 -6.47
C HIS A 248 -14.03 -8.36 -5.83
N ALA A 249 -13.44 -7.40 -6.54
CA ALA A 249 -13.38 -5.99 -6.17
C ALA A 249 -14.56 -5.20 -6.76
N ASP A 250 -15.17 -4.33 -5.96
CA ASP A 250 -16.07 -3.29 -6.47
C ASP A 250 -15.25 -2.02 -6.79
N ASP A 251 -14.25 -1.74 -5.95
CA ASP A 251 -13.23 -0.72 -6.19
C ASP A 251 -11.82 -1.34 -6.00
N ILE A 252 -10.86 -0.95 -6.83
CA ILE A 252 -9.45 -1.34 -6.70
C ILE A 252 -8.64 -0.09 -6.35
N GLN A 253 -7.93 -0.10 -5.22
CA GLN A 253 -7.14 1.04 -4.75
C GLN A 253 -5.65 0.83 -4.94
N ILE A 254 -5.03 1.60 -5.84
CA ILE A 254 -3.59 1.73 -5.96
C ILE A 254 -3.08 2.57 -4.79
N LYS A 255 -2.27 1.96 -3.92
CA LYS A 255 -1.69 2.64 -2.75
C LYS A 255 -0.33 3.23 -3.08
N MET A 256 -0.29 4.50 -3.53
CA MET A 256 0.97 5.21 -3.71
C MET A 256 1.64 5.50 -2.36
N ALA A 257 0.86 5.94 -1.38
CA ALA A 257 1.36 6.26 -0.05
C ALA A 257 0.26 6.19 1.04
N GLN A 258 0.66 6.37 2.29
CA GLN A 258 -0.25 6.56 3.42
C GLN A 258 0.28 7.66 4.35
N GLY A 259 -0.63 8.41 5.00
CA GLY A 259 -0.29 9.56 5.83
C GLY A 259 0.74 9.30 6.94
N ALA A 260 0.68 8.13 7.57
CA ALA A 260 1.57 7.78 8.69
C ALA A 260 3.04 7.52 8.29
N LYS A 261 3.30 7.29 7.00
CA LYS A 261 4.64 7.01 6.45
C LYS A 261 4.70 7.23 4.93
N PRO A 262 4.57 8.47 4.45
CA PRO A 262 4.76 8.79 3.05
C PRO A 262 6.21 8.48 2.63
N GLY A 263 6.37 8.03 1.37
CA GLY A 263 7.67 7.64 0.81
C GLY A 263 8.23 6.32 1.34
N GLU A 264 7.42 5.51 2.02
CA GLU A 264 7.82 4.19 2.54
C GLU A 264 6.75 3.12 2.29
N GLY A 265 7.19 1.85 2.31
CA GLY A 265 6.30 0.69 2.17
C GLY A 265 5.58 0.26 3.45
N GLY A 266 4.62 -0.64 3.27
CA GLY A 266 3.96 -1.40 4.34
C GLY A 266 4.97 -2.15 5.21
N GLN A 267 4.64 -2.35 6.50
CA GLN A 267 5.48 -3.08 7.45
C GLN A 267 4.60 -4.01 8.28
N LEU A 268 4.91 -5.30 8.26
CA LEU A 268 4.34 -6.29 9.16
C LEU A 268 5.48 -7.00 9.92
N PRO A 269 5.56 -6.83 11.25
CA PRO A 269 6.57 -7.49 12.08
C PRO A 269 6.52 -9.02 11.96
N PRO A 270 7.67 -9.73 12.06
CA PRO A 270 7.77 -11.19 11.90
C PRO A 270 6.84 -11.96 12.85
N ASN A 271 6.73 -11.49 14.10
CA ASN A 271 5.86 -12.07 15.12
C ASN A 271 4.36 -11.92 14.84
N LYS A 272 3.96 -11.24 13.75
CA LYS A 272 2.58 -11.17 13.26
C LYS A 272 2.37 -11.95 11.97
N VAL A 273 3.41 -12.57 11.40
CA VAL A 273 3.37 -13.32 10.15
C VAL A 273 3.12 -14.79 10.47
N TYR A 274 1.96 -15.04 11.09
CA TYR A 274 1.50 -16.40 11.40
C TYR A 274 1.26 -17.21 10.11
N PRO A 275 1.21 -18.56 10.17
CA PRO A 275 1.00 -19.40 9.00
C PRO A 275 -0.18 -18.98 8.11
N TRP A 276 -1.34 -18.65 8.68
CA TRP A 276 -2.50 -18.17 7.93
C TRP A 276 -2.30 -16.78 7.27
N ILE A 277 -1.50 -15.90 7.88
CA ILE A 277 -1.11 -14.62 7.29
C ILE A 277 -0.14 -14.87 6.13
N ALA A 278 0.87 -15.70 6.35
CA ALA A 278 1.85 -16.08 5.35
C ALA A 278 1.18 -16.73 4.13
N ALA A 279 0.22 -17.62 4.35
CA ALA A 279 -0.58 -18.24 3.29
C ALA A 279 -1.33 -17.20 2.45
N THR A 280 -2.06 -16.27 3.09
CA THR A 280 -2.82 -15.21 2.38
C THR A 280 -1.91 -14.28 1.58
N ARG A 281 -0.67 -14.09 2.04
CA ARG A 281 0.31 -13.20 1.41
C ARG A 281 1.27 -13.89 0.46
N HIS A 282 1.20 -15.22 0.32
CA HIS A 282 2.18 -16.04 -0.40
C HIS A 282 3.62 -15.72 0.06
N SER A 283 3.83 -15.76 1.38
CA SER A 283 5.09 -15.47 2.04
C SER A 283 5.50 -16.58 3.02
N THR A 284 6.64 -16.40 3.68
CA THR A 284 7.17 -17.37 4.65
C THR A 284 6.69 -17.03 6.08
N PRO A 285 6.17 -18.02 6.85
CA PRO A 285 5.81 -17.82 8.25
C PRO A 285 6.97 -17.29 9.10
N GLY A 286 6.67 -16.35 9.99
CA GLY A 286 7.63 -15.78 10.96
C GLY A 286 8.67 -14.83 10.35
N VAL A 287 8.66 -14.58 9.04
CA VAL A 287 9.59 -13.65 8.38
C VAL A 287 8.93 -12.28 8.21
N GLY A 288 9.61 -11.22 8.64
CA GLY A 288 9.08 -9.87 8.59
C GLY A 288 8.83 -9.39 7.16
N LEU A 289 7.69 -8.72 6.93
CA LEU A 289 7.30 -8.24 5.61
C LEU A 289 7.45 -6.71 5.55
N ILE A 290 8.55 -6.26 4.94
CA ILE A 290 8.77 -4.86 4.58
C ILE A 290 8.51 -4.75 3.09
N SER A 291 7.47 -3.99 2.71
CA SER A 291 7.18 -3.78 1.29
C SER A 291 8.20 -2.81 0.69
N PRO A 292 8.51 -2.93 -0.61
CA PRO A 292 9.31 -1.92 -1.30
C PRO A 292 8.65 -0.53 -1.14
N PRO A 293 9.42 0.56 -0.99
CA PRO A 293 8.83 1.89 -0.98
C PRO A 293 8.07 2.24 -2.27
N PRO A 294 8.63 2.03 -3.48
CA PRO A 294 7.90 2.27 -4.72
C PRO A 294 7.09 1.05 -5.16
N HIS A 295 6.08 1.29 -5.97
CA HIS A 295 5.57 0.27 -6.89
C HIS A 295 6.61 0.07 -8.00
N HIS A 296 7.10 -1.16 -8.21
CA HIS A 296 8.13 -1.40 -9.23
C HIS A 296 7.59 -1.31 -10.67
N ASP A 297 6.27 -1.21 -10.84
CA ASP A 297 5.58 -0.93 -12.09
C ASP A 297 4.98 0.49 -12.13
N ILE A 298 5.47 1.41 -11.29
CA ILE A 298 5.12 2.83 -11.33
C ILE A 298 6.37 3.67 -11.03
N TYR A 299 7.10 4.05 -12.08
CA TYR A 299 8.22 5.00 -11.97
C TYR A 299 7.91 6.38 -12.55
N SER A 300 6.76 6.51 -13.19
CA SER A 300 6.30 7.72 -13.85
C SER A 300 4.76 7.77 -13.89
N ILE A 301 4.20 8.85 -14.44
CA ILE A 301 2.74 9.01 -14.54
C ILE A 301 2.15 8.10 -15.64
N GLU A 302 2.91 7.82 -16.69
CA GLU A 302 2.57 6.88 -17.76
C GLU A 302 2.56 5.44 -17.26
N ASP A 303 3.44 5.08 -16.31
CA ASP A 303 3.40 3.77 -15.67
C ASP A 303 2.17 3.63 -14.74
N LEU A 304 1.79 4.70 -14.03
CA LEU A 304 0.54 4.71 -13.28
C LEU A 304 -0.66 4.52 -14.23
N LYS A 305 -0.66 5.18 -15.38
CA LYS A 305 -1.68 4.99 -16.42
C LYS A 305 -1.70 3.53 -16.89
N GLN A 306 -0.53 2.90 -17.07
CA GLN A 306 -0.45 1.49 -17.44
C GLN A 306 -1.03 0.58 -16.36
N LEU A 307 -0.74 0.81 -15.06
CA LEU A 307 -1.35 0.01 -13.99
C LEU A 307 -2.87 0.23 -13.92
N ILE A 308 -3.37 1.46 -14.09
CA ILE A 308 -4.82 1.72 -14.15
C ILE A 308 -5.44 0.94 -15.32
N PHE A 309 -4.79 0.94 -16.49
CA PHE A 309 -5.19 0.17 -17.66
C PHE A 309 -5.27 -1.32 -17.34
N ASP A 310 -4.21 -1.90 -16.77
CA ASP A 310 -4.15 -3.32 -16.41
C ASP A 310 -5.25 -3.72 -15.43
N LEU A 311 -5.46 -2.93 -14.37
CA LEU A 311 -6.47 -3.22 -13.35
C LEU A 311 -7.89 -3.13 -13.89
N LYS A 312 -8.16 -2.19 -14.81
CA LYS A 312 -9.47 -2.12 -15.49
C LYS A 312 -9.70 -3.30 -16.43
N ARG A 313 -8.64 -3.88 -17.01
CA ARG A 313 -8.76 -5.12 -17.81
C ARG A 313 -8.91 -6.34 -16.91
N ALA A 314 -8.24 -6.35 -15.75
CA ALA A 314 -8.35 -7.42 -14.76
C ALA A 314 -9.73 -7.43 -14.07
N ASN A 315 -10.43 -6.29 -14.02
CA ASN A 315 -11.83 -6.22 -13.63
C ASN A 315 -12.52 -5.00 -14.26
N GLN A 316 -13.29 -5.25 -15.33
CA GLN A 316 -13.95 -4.22 -16.13
C GLN A 316 -14.99 -3.39 -15.35
N LYS A 317 -15.58 -3.98 -14.30
CA LYS A 317 -16.64 -3.33 -13.51
C LYS A 317 -16.09 -2.46 -12.37
N ALA A 318 -14.88 -2.73 -11.90
CA ALA A 318 -14.34 -2.06 -10.72
C ALA A 318 -13.93 -0.61 -11.03
N ARG A 319 -14.11 0.30 -10.08
CA ARG A 319 -13.49 1.64 -10.15
C ARG A 319 -12.04 1.57 -9.71
N VAL A 320 -11.15 2.35 -10.32
CA VAL A 320 -9.75 2.42 -9.91
C VAL A 320 -9.49 3.69 -9.07
N HIS A 321 -9.12 3.49 -7.81
CA HIS A 321 -8.73 4.53 -6.87
C HIS A 321 -7.21 4.71 -6.89
N VAL A 322 -6.74 5.95 -6.71
CA VAL A 322 -5.32 6.25 -6.44
C VAL A 322 -5.22 6.97 -5.09
N LYS A 323 -4.59 6.32 -4.11
CA LYS A 323 -4.38 6.87 -2.77
C LYS A 323 -3.06 7.64 -2.70
N LEU A 324 -3.17 8.96 -2.57
CA LEU A 324 -2.10 9.93 -2.39
C LEU A 324 -2.05 10.41 -0.93
N VAL A 325 -0.99 11.11 -0.58
CA VAL A 325 -0.87 11.79 0.72
C VAL A 325 -0.73 13.28 0.48
N SER A 326 -1.42 14.07 1.29
CA SER A 326 -1.33 15.52 1.30
C SER A 326 0.10 15.99 1.50
N GLN A 327 0.54 16.84 0.58
CA GLN A 327 1.78 17.62 0.59
C GLN A 327 1.67 18.70 -0.50
N VAL A 328 2.50 19.73 -0.45
CA VAL A 328 2.60 20.70 -1.54
C VAL A 328 2.80 20.01 -2.89
N GLY A 329 2.06 20.46 -3.91
CA GLY A 329 2.15 19.95 -5.28
C GLY A 329 1.26 18.74 -5.56
N ILE A 330 0.50 18.25 -4.58
CA ILE A 330 -0.47 17.17 -4.77
C ILE A 330 -1.50 17.50 -5.86
N GLY A 331 -1.90 18.77 -6.03
CA GLY A 331 -2.86 19.17 -7.05
C GLY A 331 -2.35 18.88 -8.46
N THR A 332 -1.06 19.11 -8.71
CA THR A 332 -0.42 18.78 -10.00
C THR A 332 -0.41 17.27 -10.23
N VAL A 333 -0.06 16.49 -9.20
CA VAL A 333 -0.10 15.02 -9.26
C VAL A 333 -1.53 14.53 -9.51
N ALA A 334 -2.53 15.10 -8.83
CA ALA A 334 -3.93 14.74 -8.99
C ALA A 334 -4.45 15.01 -10.42
N ALA A 335 -4.03 16.12 -11.04
CA ALA A 335 -4.33 16.38 -12.45
C ALA A 335 -3.72 15.33 -13.39
N GLY A 336 -2.48 14.90 -13.12
CA GLY A 336 -1.84 13.77 -13.82
C GLY A 336 -2.63 12.47 -13.64
N VAL A 337 -3.02 12.16 -12.41
CA VAL A 337 -3.80 10.96 -12.05
C VAL A 337 -5.17 10.93 -12.76
N ALA A 338 -5.86 12.07 -12.84
CA ALA A 338 -7.11 12.20 -13.58
C ALA A 338 -6.91 11.95 -15.09
N LYS A 339 -5.82 12.47 -15.68
CA LYS A 339 -5.43 12.22 -17.08
C LYS A 339 -5.00 10.76 -17.31
N ALA A 340 -4.45 10.10 -16.28
CA ALA A 340 -4.13 8.69 -16.25
C ALA A 340 -5.37 7.78 -16.11
N LYS A 341 -6.59 8.36 -16.13
CA LYS A 341 -7.88 7.66 -16.13
C LYS A 341 -8.27 7.03 -14.79
N ALA A 342 -7.72 7.48 -13.66
CA ALA A 342 -8.26 7.07 -12.37
C ALA A 342 -9.72 7.49 -12.23
N ASP A 343 -10.54 6.65 -11.60
CA ASP A 343 -11.95 6.93 -11.34
C ASP A 343 -12.12 7.72 -10.01
N VAL A 344 -11.22 7.49 -9.04
CA VAL A 344 -11.23 8.13 -7.73
C VAL A 344 -9.82 8.55 -7.30
N ILE A 345 -9.68 9.75 -6.75
CA ILE A 345 -8.44 10.24 -6.13
C ILE A 345 -8.68 10.35 -4.63
N LEU A 346 -7.90 9.62 -3.83
CA LEU A 346 -7.95 9.70 -2.37
C LEU A 346 -6.80 10.57 -1.85
N VAL A 347 -7.14 11.65 -1.14
CA VAL A 347 -6.20 12.51 -0.42
C VAL A 347 -6.15 12.08 1.05
N SER A 348 -5.03 11.50 1.48
CA SER A 348 -4.80 11.15 2.89
C SER A 348 -4.04 12.23 3.65
N GLY A 349 -4.52 12.61 4.83
CA GLY A 349 -3.80 13.50 5.75
C GLY A 349 -2.66 12.80 6.50
N HIS A 350 -1.67 13.58 6.95
CA HIS A 350 -0.52 13.10 7.73
C HIS A 350 -0.89 12.35 9.03
N ASP A 351 -2.08 12.64 9.57
CA ASP A 351 -2.57 12.15 10.85
C ASP A 351 -3.16 10.72 10.78
N GLY A 352 -3.17 10.11 9.59
CA GLY A 352 -3.62 8.73 9.37
C GLY A 352 -2.99 7.70 10.32
N GLY A 353 -3.77 6.68 10.70
CA GLY A 353 -3.30 5.59 11.57
C GLY A 353 -2.34 4.62 10.88
N THR A 354 -1.63 3.82 11.68
CA THR A 354 -0.79 2.71 11.20
C THR A 354 -0.60 1.65 12.27
N GLY A 355 -0.51 0.38 11.86
CA GLY A 355 -0.15 -0.72 12.75
C GLY A 355 1.35 -0.76 13.09
N ALA A 356 2.21 -0.32 12.16
CA ALA A 356 3.66 -0.25 12.32
C ALA A 356 4.27 0.82 11.40
N SER A 357 5.03 1.74 11.98
CA SER A 357 5.74 2.80 11.28
C SER A 357 6.92 3.31 12.13
N PRO A 358 8.03 3.74 11.50
CA PRO A 358 9.03 4.53 12.17
C PRO A 358 8.44 5.79 12.83
N LEU A 359 8.90 6.12 14.04
CA LEU A 359 8.39 7.27 14.79
C LEU A 359 8.65 8.61 14.08
N ASN A 360 9.78 8.72 13.37
CA ASN A 360 10.10 9.94 12.62
C ASN A 360 9.07 10.22 11.52
N SER A 361 8.65 9.19 10.78
CA SER A 361 7.66 9.33 9.71
C SER A 361 6.28 9.66 10.24
N LEU A 362 5.90 9.09 11.38
CA LEU A 362 4.60 9.36 12.03
C LEU A 362 4.44 10.81 12.49
N LYS A 363 5.55 11.52 12.77
CA LYS A 363 5.53 12.90 13.27
C LYS A 363 5.96 13.96 12.26
N HIS A 364 6.72 13.59 11.23
CA HIS A 364 7.44 14.56 10.40
C HIS A 364 7.28 14.34 8.90
N ALA A 365 6.25 13.62 8.44
CA ALA A 365 6.01 13.42 7.01
C ALA A 365 4.52 13.55 6.66
N GLY A 366 4.23 14.21 5.53
CA GLY A 366 2.88 14.56 5.08
C GLY A 366 2.35 15.85 5.72
N THR A 367 1.24 16.37 5.19
CA THR A 367 0.56 17.57 5.68
C THR A 367 -0.91 17.31 6.03
N PRO A 368 -1.61 18.25 6.71
CA PRO A 368 -3.05 18.17 6.95
C PRO A 368 -3.84 17.99 5.66
N TRP A 369 -4.86 17.12 5.67
CA TRP A 369 -5.64 16.83 4.47
C TRP A 369 -6.44 18.05 3.98
N GLU A 370 -6.74 19.00 4.85
CA GLU A 370 -7.44 20.24 4.51
C GLU A 370 -6.68 21.01 3.41
N LEU A 371 -5.35 21.04 3.50
CA LEU A 371 -4.47 21.67 2.50
C LEU A 371 -4.49 20.90 1.18
N GLY A 372 -4.17 19.61 1.23
CA GLY A 372 -4.06 18.80 0.01
C GLY A 372 -5.40 18.61 -0.70
N LEU A 373 -6.52 18.57 0.04
CA LEU A 373 -7.86 18.47 -0.52
C LEU A 373 -8.22 19.75 -1.27
N ALA A 374 -7.98 20.92 -0.65
CA ALA A 374 -8.23 22.21 -1.30
C ALA A 374 -7.36 22.37 -2.56
N GLU A 375 -6.04 22.09 -2.48
CA GLU A 375 -5.15 22.16 -3.64
C GLU A 375 -5.59 21.22 -4.77
N THR A 376 -6.02 20.00 -4.43
CA THR A 376 -6.55 19.02 -5.38
C THR A 376 -7.82 19.52 -6.06
N GLN A 377 -8.80 20.00 -5.28
CA GLN A 377 -10.05 20.56 -5.79
C GLN A 377 -9.79 21.71 -6.77
N GLN A 378 -9.02 22.70 -6.33
CA GLN A 378 -8.70 23.90 -7.10
C GLN A 378 -7.98 23.54 -8.41
N THR A 379 -6.95 22.70 -8.34
CA THR A 379 -6.16 22.34 -9.52
C THR A 379 -6.97 21.54 -10.54
N LEU A 380 -7.81 20.60 -10.09
CA LEU A 380 -8.69 19.83 -10.98
C LEU A 380 -9.73 20.71 -11.68
N MET A 381 -10.28 21.71 -10.97
CA MET A 381 -11.22 22.68 -11.55
C MET A 381 -10.54 23.54 -12.61
N VAL A 382 -9.40 24.15 -12.27
CA VAL A 382 -8.63 25.02 -13.19
C VAL A 382 -8.22 24.28 -14.47
N ASN A 383 -7.99 22.96 -14.39
CA ASN A 383 -7.62 22.14 -15.54
C ASN A 383 -8.82 21.53 -16.29
N GLY A 384 -10.07 21.77 -15.87
CA GLY A 384 -11.25 21.16 -16.50
C GLY A 384 -11.27 19.62 -16.39
N LEU A 385 -10.79 19.09 -15.25
CA LEU A 385 -10.69 17.65 -14.96
C LEU A 385 -11.60 17.21 -13.82
N ARG A 386 -12.15 18.16 -13.04
CA ARG A 386 -12.89 17.86 -11.81
C ARG A 386 -14.14 17.02 -12.03
N ASP A 387 -14.77 17.13 -13.20
CA ASP A 387 -15.97 16.38 -13.56
C ASP A 387 -15.73 14.87 -13.78
N ARG A 388 -14.47 14.46 -13.99
CA ARG A 388 -14.10 13.09 -14.41
C ARG A 388 -13.77 12.14 -13.27
N VAL A 389 -13.47 12.68 -12.09
CA VAL A 389 -12.95 11.92 -10.95
C VAL A 389 -13.72 12.23 -9.68
N SER A 390 -14.01 11.20 -8.89
CA SER A 390 -14.48 11.43 -7.52
C SER A 390 -13.29 11.72 -6.63
N VAL A 391 -13.40 12.70 -5.73
CA VAL A 391 -12.36 12.99 -4.75
C VAL A 391 -12.76 12.41 -3.40
N GLN A 392 -11.93 11.53 -2.85
CA GLN A 392 -12.09 10.94 -1.53
C GLN A 392 -11.09 11.58 -0.57
N VAL A 393 -11.42 11.67 0.72
CA VAL A 393 -10.48 12.12 1.76
C VAL A 393 -10.48 11.18 2.96
N ASP A 394 -9.30 10.99 3.58
CA ASP A 394 -9.17 10.37 4.89
C ASP A 394 -8.09 11.07 5.74
N GLY A 395 -8.12 10.85 7.06
CA GLY A 395 -7.19 11.49 8.00
C GLY A 395 -7.84 11.86 9.32
N GLN A 396 -7.82 10.93 10.28
CA GLN A 396 -8.42 11.09 11.61
C GLN A 396 -9.84 11.65 11.63
N MET A 397 -10.62 11.45 10.57
CA MET A 397 -12.02 11.86 10.52
C MET A 397 -12.83 11.10 11.57
N LYS A 398 -13.64 11.83 12.33
CA LYS A 398 -14.32 11.32 13.53
C LYS A 398 -15.77 11.79 13.67
N THR A 399 -16.14 12.91 13.04
CA THR A 399 -17.42 13.59 13.26
C THR A 399 -18.11 13.92 11.93
N GLY A 400 -19.42 14.16 11.97
CA GLY A 400 -20.19 14.67 10.83
C GLY A 400 -19.71 16.06 10.42
N ARG A 401 -19.24 16.88 11.37
CA ARG A 401 -18.57 18.15 11.07
C ARG A 401 -17.32 17.99 10.21
N ASP A 402 -16.48 16.97 10.48
CA ASP A 402 -15.31 16.68 9.64
C ASP A 402 -15.75 16.35 8.20
N VAL A 403 -16.84 15.59 8.04
CA VAL A 403 -17.41 15.23 6.73
C VAL A 403 -17.91 16.46 5.99
N VAL A 404 -18.65 17.35 6.65
CA VAL A 404 -19.20 18.55 6.02
C VAL A 404 -18.09 19.50 5.61
N ILE A 405 -17.08 19.72 6.46
CA ILE A 405 -15.91 20.55 6.09
C ILE A 405 -15.20 19.95 4.87
N ALA A 406 -14.96 18.64 4.87
CA ALA A 406 -14.38 17.96 3.72
C ALA A 406 -15.24 18.10 2.45
N ALA A 407 -16.56 17.99 2.58
CA ALA A 407 -17.49 18.17 1.46
C ALA A 407 -17.39 19.59 0.88
N LEU A 408 -17.47 20.62 1.74
CA LEU A 408 -17.33 22.03 1.33
C LEU A 408 -15.97 22.31 0.68
N LEU A 409 -14.90 21.60 1.07
CA LEU A 409 -13.59 21.67 0.42
C LEU A 409 -13.47 20.84 -0.88
N GLY A 410 -14.49 20.05 -1.23
CA GLY A 410 -14.59 19.37 -2.53
C GLY A 410 -14.60 17.84 -2.50
N ALA A 411 -14.57 17.20 -1.34
CA ALA A 411 -14.61 15.72 -1.24
C ALA A 411 -16.03 15.16 -1.43
N GLU A 412 -16.12 14.04 -2.14
CA GLU A 412 -17.37 13.30 -2.42
C GLU A 412 -17.52 12.02 -1.59
N GLU A 413 -16.39 11.45 -1.15
CA GLU A 413 -16.31 10.20 -0.39
C GLU A 413 -15.37 10.38 0.82
N PHE A 414 -15.62 9.64 1.91
CA PHE A 414 -14.96 9.88 3.20
C PHE A 414 -14.47 8.57 3.83
N GLY A 415 -13.21 8.54 4.25
CA GLY A 415 -12.54 7.37 4.81
C GLY A 415 -12.30 7.45 6.32
N PHE A 416 -12.65 6.37 7.03
CA PHE A 416 -12.57 6.29 8.49
C PHE A 416 -11.79 5.04 8.92
N ALA A 417 -10.67 5.21 9.63
CA ALA A 417 -9.85 4.08 10.08
C ALA A 417 -9.87 3.92 11.60
N THR A 418 -9.32 4.89 12.34
CA THR A 418 -9.12 4.76 13.79
C THR A 418 -10.43 4.77 14.56
N ALA A 419 -11.39 5.63 14.22
CA ALA A 419 -12.68 5.70 14.91
C ALA A 419 -13.47 4.37 14.87
N PRO A 420 -13.67 3.72 13.71
CA PRO A 420 -14.34 2.42 13.69
C PRO A 420 -13.56 1.33 14.44
N LEU A 421 -12.22 1.36 14.49
CA LEU A 421 -11.46 0.46 15.36
C LEU A 421 -11.69 0.71 16.85
N VAL A 422 -11.82 1.98 17.26
CA VAL A 422 -12.18 2.36 18.64
C VAL A 422 -13.58 1.85 18.98
N VAL A 423 -14.54 2.02 18.08
CA VAL A 423 -15.90 1.47 18.20
C VAL A 423 -15.89 -0.07 18.30
N SER A 424 -14.99 -0.74 17.58
CA SER A 424 -14.78 -2.19 17.68
C SER A 424 -14.00 -2.63 18.93
N GLY A 425 -13.53 -1.71 19.78
CA GLY A 425 -12.93 -2.02 21.07
C GLY A 425 -11.50 -1.49 21.30
N CYS A 426 -10.88 -0.83 20.33
CA CYS A 426 -9.53 -0.28 20.51
C CYS A 426 -9.48 0.77 21.65
N VAL A 427 -8.52 0.59 22.56
CA VAL A 427 -8.28 1.48 23.72
C VAL A 427 -7.06 2.40 23.54
N MET A 428 -6.54 2.53 22.32
CA MET A 428 -5.41 3.41 21.96
C MET A 428 -4.11 3.19 22.77
N MET A 429 -3.81 1.93 23.12
CA MET A 429 -2.58 1.58 23.85
C MET A 429 -1.30 1.76 23.01
N ARG A 430 -1.42 1.82 21.67
CA ARG A 430 -0.32 2.02 20.69
C ARG A 430 0.75 0.90 20.67
N VAL A 431 0.36 -0.33 21.00
CA VAL A 431 1.20 -1.55 20.95
C VAL A 431 0.93 -2.43 19.74
N CYS A 432 0.30 -1.88 18.68
CA CYS A 432 -0.18 -2.64 17.52
C CYS A 432 0.91 -3.45 16.80
N HIS A 433 2.15 -2.94 16.81
CA HIS A 433 3.32 -3.56 16.19
C HIS A 433 3.94 -4.69 17.03
N LEU A 434 3.59 -4.78 18.32
CA LEU A 434 4.17 -5.77 19.24
C LEU A 434 3.39 -7.09 19.26
N ASP A 435 2.27 -7.16 18.57
CA ASP A 435 1.31 -8.28 18.63
C ASP A 435 0.64 -8.48 19.99
N THR A 436 0.76 -7.52 20.91
CA THR A 436 0.27 -7.61 22.30
C THR A 436 -1.01 -6.81 22.54
N CYS A 437 -1.88 -6.70 21.53
CA CYS A 437 -3.12 -5.93 21.66
C CYS A 437 -4.02 -6.55 22.76
N PRO A 438 -4.37 -5.82 23.84
CA PRO A 438 -5.06 -6.41 24.99
C PRO A 438 -6.53 -6.75 24.73
N VAL A 439 -7.09 -6.25 23.62
CA VAL A 439 -8.51 -6.30 23.27
C VAL A 439 -8.76 -7.03 21.94
N GLY A 440 -7.78 -7.78 21.44
CA GLY A 440 -7.95 -8.63 20.25
C GLY A 440 -8.11 -7.89 18.91
N VAL A 441 -7.87 -6.57 18.85
CA VAL A 441 -8.03 -5.77 17.60
C VAL A 441 -6.80 -5.84 16.70
N ALA A 442 -5.61 -5.53 17.22
CA ALA A 442 -4.39 -5.36 16.43
C ALA A 442 -3.35 -6.45 16.76
N THR A 443 -3.78 -7.71 16.74
CA THR A 443 -2.98 -8.88 17.11
C THR A 443 -3.37 -10.10 16.27
N GLN A 444 -2.41 -10.99 16.02
CA GLN A 444 -2.62 -12.31 15.45
C GLN A 444 -2.53 -13.42 16.50
N ASN A 445 -2.02 -13.12 17.70
CA ASN A 445 -1.98 -14.05 18.82
C ASN A 445 -3.38 -14.62 19.13
N PRO A 446 -3.58 -15.95 19.02
CA PRO A 446 -4.89 -16.57 19.25
C PRO A 446 -5.51 -16.26 20.61
N VAL A 447 -4.72 -16.29 21.69
CA VAL A 447 -5.19 -16.03 23.07
C VAL A 447 -5.67 -14.59 23.23
N LEU A 448 -5.03 -13.63 22.54
CA LEU A 448 -5.44 -12.23 22.60
C LEU A 448 -6.63 -11.95 21.69
N ARG A 449 -6.74 -12.66 20.56
CA ARG A 449 -7.89 -12.57 19.64
C ARG A 449 -9.20 -13.01 20.29
N GLU A 450 -9.17 -14.01 21.18
CA GLU A 450 -10.34 -14.42 21.98
C GLU A 450 -10.95 -13.29 22.82
N ARG A 451 -10.19 -12.21 23.08
CA ARG A 451 -10.65 -11.03 23.84
C ARG A 451 -11.39 -10.01 22.97
N PHE A 452 -11.46 -10.22 21.65
CA PHE A 452 -12.17 -9.33 20.76
C PHE A 452 -13.68 -9.41 21.00
N THR A 453 -14.30 -8.26 21.28
CA THR A 453 -15.74 -8.15 21.60
C THR A 453 -16.48 -7.18 20.69
N GLY A 454 -15.84 -6.73 19.61
CA GLY A 454 -16.43 -5.81 18.65
C GLY A 454 -17.61 -6.45 17.90
N GLN A 455 -18.67 -5.67 17.67
CA GLN A 455 -19.85 -6.12 16.94
C GLN A 455 -20.13 -5.20 15.75
N ALA A 456 -20.56 -5.78 14.63
CA ALA A 456 -20.90 -5.03 13.42
C ALA A 456 -21.97 -3.95 13.71
N GLN A 457 -22.94 -4.26 14.59
CA GLN A 457 -24.00 -3.31 14.96
C GLN A 457 -23.47 -2.01 15.58
N HIS A 458 -22.39 -2.05 16.37
CA HIS A 458 -21.81 -0.84 16.95
C HIS A 458 -21.17 0.04 15.86
N VAL A 459 -20.51 -0.59 14.89
CA VAL A 459 -19.90 0.10 13.73
C VAL A 459 -20.99 0.71 12.85
N ILE A 460 -22.09 0.00 12.64
CA ILE A 460 -23.28 0.53 11.94
C ILE A 460 -23.84 1.74 12.67
N ASN A 461 -24.05 1.64 13.98
CA ASN A 461 -24.56 2.76 14.79
C ASN A 461 -23.66 3.99 14.64
N PHE A 462 -22.33 3.81 14.68
CA PHE A 462 -21.36 4.90 14.47
C PHE A 462 -21.55 5.61 13.13
N PHE A 463 -21.61 4.87 12.02
CA PHE A 463 -21.78 5.48 10.70
C PHE A 463 -23.16 6.12 10.51
N MET A 464 -24.20 5.55 11.11
CA MET A 464 -25.52 6.16 11.10
C MET A 464 -25.56 7.46 11.92
N PHE A 465 -24.86 7.53 13.05
CA PHE A 465 -24.74 8.78 13.82
C PHE A 465 -23.98 9.85 13.04
N LEU A 466 -22.86 9.50 12.40
CA LEU A 466 -22.15 10.42 11.53
C LEU A 466 -23.05 10.96 10.42
N ALA A 467 -23.80 10.08 9.75
CA ALA A 467 -24.70 10.48 8.68
C ALA A 467 -25.84 11.37 9.19
N GLU A 468 -26.39 11.10 10.37
CA GLU A 468 -27.43 11.95 10.96
C GLU A 468 -26.90 13.34 11.32
N GLU A 469 -25.70 13.42 11.91
CA GLU A 469 -25.04 14.68 12.20
C GLU A 469 -24.74 15.48 10.91
N VAL A 470 -24.32 14.81 9.84
CA VAL A 470 -24.17 15.45 8.51
C VAL A 470 -25.50 16.06 8.05
N ARG A 471 -26.63 15.37 8.24
CA ARG A 471 -27.94 15.90 7.85
C ARG A 471 -28.31 17.15 8.62
N GLU A 472 -28.02 17.20 9.92
CA GLU A 472 -28.25 18.38 10.76
C GLU A 472 -27.47 19.59 10.24
N TYR A 473 -26.19 19.43 9.90
CA TYR A 473 -25.39 20.50 9.32
C TYR A 473 -25.86 20.91 7.92
N LEU A 474 -26.22 19.96 7.05
CA LEU A 474 -26.76 20.28 5.73
C LEU A 474 -28.06 21.10 5.84
N ALA A 475 -28.94 20.71 6.76
CA ALA A 475 -30.17 21.43 7.06
C ALA A 475 -29.89 22.87 7.49
N ALA A 476 -28.99 23.04 8.46
CA ALA A 476 -28.58 24.35 8.98
C ALA A 476 -27.94 25.25 7.91
N LEU A 477 -27.14 24.66 7.01
CA LEU A 477 -26.49 25.35 5.90
C LEU A 477 -27.40 25.57 4.67
N GLY A 478 -28.63 25.04 4.69
CA GLY A 478 -29.60 25.23 3.60
C GLY A 478 -29.35 24.35 2.36
N PHE A 479 -28.83 23.14 2.56
CA PHE A 479 -28.64 22.12 1.53
C PHE A 479 -29.54 20.91 1.76
N ARG A 480 -30.07 20.32 0.68
CA ARG A 480 -30.89 19.10 0.75
C ARG A 480 -30.10 17.81 0.52
N SER A 481 -28.85 17.92 0.08
CA SER A 481 -27.95 16.76 -0.09
C SER A 481 -26.48 17.17 0.00
N LEU A 482 -25.61 16.21 0.26
CA LEU A 482 -24.15 16.38 0.14
C LEU A 482 -23.76 16.82 -1.27
N ASP A 483 -24.44 16.32 -2.29
CA ASP A 483 -24.21 16.71 -3.69
C ASP A 483 -24.39 18.21 -3.94
N GLU A 484 -25.29 18.86 -3.21
CA GLU A 484 -25.48 20.31 -3.27
C GLU A 484 -24.41 21.07 -2.47
N ALA A 485 -23.81 20.46 -1.45
CA ALA A 485 -22.82 21.11 -0.58
C ALA A 485 -21.38 21.00 -1.11
N ILE A 486 -21.08 19.98 -1.93
CA ILE A 486 -19.71 19.71 -2.37
C ILE A 486 -19.07 20.91 -3.09
N GLY A 487 -17.91 21.35 -2.59
CA GLY A 487 -17.11 22.43 -3.18
C GLY A 487 -17.55 23.84 -2.82
N HIS A 488 -18.55 24.02 -1.96
CA HIS A 488 -19.01 25.33 -1.48
C HIS A 488 -18.13 25.89 -0.33
N SER A 489 -16.83 26.09 -0.60
CA SER A 489 -15.85 26.52 0.41
C SER A 489 -16.13 27.92 0.97
N GLU A 490 -16.93 28.74 0.31
CA GLU A 490 -17.34 30.07 0.77
C GLU A 490 -18.14 30.06 2.07
N LEU A 491 -18.71 28.91 2.43
CA LEU A 491 -19.44 28.69 3.68
C LEU A 491 -18.52 28.33 4.87
N LEU A 492 -17.22 28.25 4.65
CA LEU A 492 -16.23 28.10 5.71
C LEU A 492 -15.71 29.48 6.13
N ASP A 493 -15.62 29.71 7.44
CA ASP A 493 -15.03 30.91 8.02
C ASP A 493 -13.87 30.57 8.95
N ALA A 494 -12.72 31.20 8.70
CA ALA A 494 -11.50 31.04 9.49
C ALA A 494 -11.33 32.10 10.60
N ASN A 495 -12.22 33.10 10.70
CA ASN A 495 -12.05 34.27 11.57
C ASN A 495 -12.02 33.93 13.07
N ARG A 496 -12.50 32.76 13.50
CA ARG A 496 -12.40 32.30 14.89
C ARG A 496 -10.97 31.97 15.33
N ALA A 497 -10.00 31.94 14.40
CA ALA A 497 -8.59 31.71 14.68
C ALA A 497 -7.88 32.90 15.39
N ILE A 498 -8.49 34.08 15.40
CA ILE A 498 -7.86 35.33 15.85
C ILE A 498 -7.61 35.37 17.38
N ASP A 499 -8.24 34.51 18.19
CA ASP A 499 -8.12 34.57 19.65
C ASP A 499 -6.91 33.80 20.24
N HIS A 500 -6.18 32.99 19.46
CA HIS A 500 -4.99 32.25 19.95
C HIS A 500 -3.69 32.89 19.48
N TRP A 501 -2.81 33.28 20.41
CA TRP A 501 -1.57 34.03 20.15
C TRP A 501 -0.55 33.40 19.17
N LYS A 502 -0.64 32.09 18.87
CA LYS A 502 0.17 31.43 17.81
C LYS A 502 -0.58 31.19 16.50
N ALA A 503 -1.91 31.31 16.52
CA ALA A 503 -2.73 31.25 15.33
C ALA A 503 -2.89 32.64 14.70
N ASP A 504 -2.68 33.70 15.49
CA ASP A 504 -2.51 35.08 15.04
C ASP A 504 -1.27 35.16 14.12
N GLY A 505 -1.50 35.14 12.81
CA GLY A 505 -0.47 35.07 11.77
C GLY A 505 -0.62 33.93 10.76
N LEU A 506 -1.57 33.01 10.95
CA LEU A 506 -1.93 32.03 9.91
C LEU A 506 -2.84 32.67 8.84
N ASP A 507 -2.46 32.55 7.58
CA ASP A 507 -3.28 32.89 6.42
C ASP A 507 -3.95 31.63 5.85
N LEU A 508 -5.25 31.49 6.10
CA LEU A 508 -6.06 30.38 5.60
C LEU A 508 -6.74 30.70 4.26
N THR A 509 -6.52 31.90 3.71
CA THR A 509 -7.07 32.33 2.41
C THR A 509 -6.74 31.34 1.28
N PRO A 510 -5.53 30.76 1.17
CA PRO A 510 -5.23 29.79 0.10
C PRO A 510 -6.11 28.54 0.11
N ILE A 511 -6.57 28.09 1.30
CA ILE A 511 -7.49 26.96 1.43
C ILE A 511 -8.90 27.37 0.96
N LEU A 512 -9.33 28.57 1.34
CA LEU A 512 -10.70 29.05 1.16
C LEU A 512 -10.97 29.68 -0.23
N SER A 513 -9.91 30.05 -0.96
CA SER A 513 -9.97 30.74 -2.26
C SER A 513 -10.26 29.80 -3.44
N ALA A 514 -11.19 28.86 -3.29
CA ALA A 514 -11.58 28.01 -4.41
C ALA A 514 -12.12 28.86 -5.58
N PRO A 515 -11.87 28.47 -6.85
CA PRO A 515 -12.50 29.12 -7.99
C PRO A 515 -14.02 29.13 -7.80
N ALA A 516 -14.66 30.27 -8.14
CA ALA A 516 -16.10 30.42 -7.97
C ALA A 516 -16.86 29.25 -8.63
N PRO A 517 -18.03 28.80 -8.10
CA PRO A 517 -18.83 27.72 -8.70
C PRO A 517 -19.13 27.89 -10.20
N SER A 518 -19.15 29.13 -10.69
CA SER A 518 -19.29 29.45 -12.13
C SER A 518 -18.10 29.04 -13.00
N SER A 519 -16.97 28.67 -12.41
CA SER A 519 -15.71 28.38 -13.11
C SER A 519 -15.65 26.95 -13.65
N GLY A 520 -16.60 26.09 -13.29
CA GLY A 520 -16.70 24.72 -13.77
C GLY A 520 -17.33 23.78 -12.74
N PRO A 521 -17.41 22.47 -13.05
CA PRO A 521 -17.98 21.48 -12.15
C PRO A 521 -17.23 21.38 -10.82
N LEU A 522 -17.97 21.41 -9.70
CA LEU A 522 -17.42 21.27 -8.34
C LEU A 522 -17.22 19.81 -7.92
N ARG A 523 -17.90 18.89 -8.61
CA ARG A 523 -17.89 17.45 -8.34
C ARG A 523 -17.88 16.65 -9.63
N ARG A 524 -17.76 15.33 -9.50
CA ARG A 524 -17.83 14.42 -10.62
C ARG A 524 -19.24 14.38 -11.24
N PHE A 525 -19.30 14.43 -12.56
CA PHE A 525 -20.53 14.22 -13.34
C PHE A 525 -20.33 13.25 -14.51
N THR A 526 -19.09 13.00 -14.92
CA THR A 526 -18.74 12.14 -16.04
C THR A 526 -18.02 10.88 -15.58
N LEU A 527 -18.13 9.82 -16.39
CA LEU A 527 -17.37 8.58 -16.21
C LEU A 527 -16.10 8.66 -17.06
N GLN A 528 -15.01 8.07 -16.57
CA GLN A 528 -13.82 7.89 -17.38
C GLN A 528 -14.09 6.87 -18.49
N ASP A 529 -13.80 7.25 -19.72
CA ASP A 529 -13.68 6.30 -20.82
C ASP A 529 -12.33 5.59 -20.74
N HIS A 530 -12.39 4.28 -20.49
CA HIS A 530 -11.24 3.37 -20.39
C HIS A 530 -10.96 2.62 -21.69
N GLU A 531 -11.74 2.85 -22.76
CA GLU A 531 -11.60 2.22 -24.07
C GLU A 531 -11.58 0.69 -24.02
N LEU A 532 -12.46 0.12 -23.19
CA LEU A 532 -12.52 -1.33 -22.97
C LEU A 532 -12.93 -2.06 -24.25
N GLU A 533 -13.90 -1.50 -24.98
CA GLU A 533 -14.48 -2.03 -26.21
C GLU A 533 -13.49 -2.16 -27.37
N LYS A 534 -12.39 -1.41 -27.35
CA LYS A 534 -11.33 -1.43 -28.38
C LYS A 534 -10.22 -2.42 -28.06
N HIS A 535 -10.27 -3.09 -26.91
CA HIS A 535 -9.17 -3.91 -26.43
C HIS A 535 -8.98 -5.20 -27.25
N PHE A 536 -7.72 -5.61 -27.41
CA PHE A 536 -7.32 -6.81 -28.16
C PHE A 536 -8.04 -8.08 -27.68
N ASP A 537 -8.22 -8.22 -26.36
CA ASP A 537 -8.85 -9.39 -25.74
C ASP A 537 -10.31 -9.60 -26.14
N HIS A 538 -11.03 -8.61 -26.66
CA HIS A 538 -12.39 -8.88 -27.16
C HIS A 538 -12.40 -9.98 -28.21
N LYS A 539 -11.39 -9.99 -29.09
CA LYS A 539 -11.26 -11.06 -30.09
C LYS A 539 -10.86 -12.38 -29.44
N LEU A 540 -10.01 -12.37 -28.42
CA LEU A 540 -9.62 -13.56 -27.68
C LEU A 540 -10.81 -14.19 -26.94
N ILE A 541 -11.65 -13.37 -26.31
CA ILE A 541 -12.87 -13.81 -25.61
C ILE A 541 -13.84 -14.45 -26.59
N GLU A 542 -14.11 -13.80 -27.73
CA GLU A 542 -14.98 -14.34 -28.79
C GLU A 542 -14.50 -15.73 -29.27
N LEU A 543 -13.21 -15.83 -29.59
CA LEU A 543 -12.61 -17.09 -30.06
C LEU A 543 -12.50 -18.16 -28.97
N SER A 544 -12.59 -17.77 -27.70
CA SER A 544 -12.53 -18.67 -26.54
C SER A 544 -13.90 -19.14 -26.04
N THR A 545 -15.01 -18.81 -26.73
CA THR A 545 -16.37 -19.12 -26.27
C THR A 545 -16.56 -20.59 -25.87
N LYS A 546 -16.08 -21.54 -26.70
CA LYS A 546 -16.17 -22.98 -26.38
C LYS A 546 -15.40 -23.39 -25.12
N ALA A 547 -14.28 -22.74 -24.84
CA ALA A 547 -13.51 -22.98 -23.64
C ALA A 547 -14.17 -22.34 -22.40
N LEU A 548 -14.80 -21.18 -22.58
CA LEU A 548 -15.48 -20.45 -21.52
C LEU A 548 -16.82 -21.07 -21.11
N GLU A 549 -17.53 -21.70 -22.06
CA GLU A 549 -18.85 -22.30 -21.81
C GLU A 549 -18.75 -23.79 -21.46
N ASP A 550 -17.94 -24.55 -22.21
CA ASP A 550 -17.92 -26.01 -22.14
C ASP A 550 -16.57 -26.59 -21.68
N ALA A 551 -15.61 -25.74 -21.28
CA ALA A 551 -14.23 -26.15 -20.94
C ALA A 551 -13.52 -26.96 -22.06
N GLN A 552 -13.92 -26.77 -23.32
CA GLN A 552 -13.27 -27.41 -24.47
C GLN A 552 -11.97 -26.70 -24.84
N SER A 553 -10.95 -27.48 -25.24
CA SER A 553 -9.67 -26.90 -25.66
C SER A 553 -9.80 -26.09 -26.94
N VAL A 554 -9.20 -24.90 -26.96
CA VAL A 554 -9.15 -23.99 -28.11
C VAL A 554 -7.71 -23.54 -28.37
N VAL A 555 -7.35 -23.40 -29.64
CA VAL A 555 -6.09 -22.83 -30.09
C VAL A 555 -6.39 -21.60 -30.92
N ILE A 556 -5.75 -20.47 -30.59
CA ILE A 556 -5.98 -19.17 -31.22
C ILE A 556 -4.66 -18.65 -31.74
N GLU A 557 -4.59 -18.27 -33.02
CA GLU A 557 -3.39 -17.71 -33.64
C GLU A 557 -3.67 -16.31 -34.20
N LEU A 558 -2.95 -15.29 -33.73
CA LEU A 558 -3.18 -13.88 -34.13
C LEU A 558 -1.87 -13.09 -34.24
N PRO A 559 -1.79 -12.08 -35.12
CA PRO A 559 -0.70 -11.10 -35.09
C PRO A 559 -0.84 -10.17 -33.88
N ILE A 560 0.28 -9.65 -33.39
CA ILE A 560 0.33 -8.65 -32.31
C ILE A 560 1.31 -7.52 -32.66
N SER A 561 1.08 -6.33 -32.09
CA SER A 561 2.02 -5.20 -32.17
C SER A 561 2.09 -4.50 -30.82
N ASN A 562 3.11 -3.66 -30.63
CA ASN A 562 3.45 -3.09 -29.32
C ASN A 562 2.36 -2.18 -28.72
N VAL A 563 1.36 -1.78 -29.50
CA VAL A 563 0.18 -1.05 -29.02
C VAL A 563 -0.80 -1.95 -28.25
N ALA A 564 -0.71 -3.27 -28.42
CA ALA A 564 -1.51 -4.25 -27.71
C ALA A 564 -0.92 -4.50 -26.31
N GLN A 565 -1.44 -3.73 -25.35
CA GLN A 565 -1.07 -3.80 -23.93
C GLN A 565 -2.01 -4.75 -23.18
N ALA A 566 -1.57 -5.30 -22.03
CA ALA A 566 -2.37 -6.15 -21.15
C ALA A 566 -3.10 -7.33 -21.85
N VAL A 567 -2.48 -7.89 -22.89
CA VAL A 567 -3.08 -8.98 -23.67
C VAL A 567 -3.25 -10.23 -22.82
N GLY A 568 -4.44 -10.81 -22.86
CA GLY A 568 -4.87 -11.98 -22.10
C GLY A 568 -5.52 -11.65 -20.76
N THR A 569 -5.38 -10.42 -20.24
CA THR A 569 -5.86 -10.04 -18.91
C THR A 569 -7.40 -10.01 -18.81
N MET A 570 -8.11 -9.49 -19.81
CA MET A 570 -9.59 -9.49 -19.79
C MET A 570 -10.14 -10.91 -19.96
N LEU A 571 -9.52 -11.70 -20.83
CA LEU A 571 -9.86 -13.11 -20.95
C LEU A 571 -9.63 -13.85 -19.63
N GLY A 572 -8.52 -13.56 -18.95
CA GLY A 572 -8.22 -14.10 -17.63
C GLY A 572 -9.31 -13.80 -16.60
N ASN A 573 -9.83 -12.57 -16.59
CA ASN A 573 -10.95 -12.20 -15.74
C ASN A 573 -12.23 -12.99 -16.07
N GLU A 574 -12.53 -13.21 -17.36
CA GLU A 574 -13.68 -14.02 -17.77
C GLU A 574 -13.57 -15.50 -17.38
N VAL A 575 -12.36 -16.08 -17.42
CA VAL A 575 -12.08 -17.42 -16.91
C VAL A 575 -12.28 -17.46 -15.39
N THR A 576 -11.69 -16.52 -14.66
CA THR A 576 -11.81 -16.47 -13.19
C THR A 576 -13.24 -16.27 -12.71
N LYS A 577 -14.07 -15.47 -13.39
CA LYS A 577 -15.50 -15.33 -13.04
C LYS A 577 -16.27 -16.64 -13.14
N ARG A 578 -15.92 -17.50 -14.09
CA ARG A 578 -16.65 -18.75 -14.37
C ARG A 578 -16.12 -19.94 -13.58
N TYR A 579 -14.80 -20.03 -13.43
CA TYR A 579 -14.11 -21.19 -12.87
C TYR A 579 -13.38 -20.90 -11.55
N ALA A 580 -13.55 -19.69 -11.00
CA ALA A 580 -12.98 -19.26 -9.73
C ALA A 580 -11.46 -19.53 -9.63
N ALA A 581 -10.99 -19.96 -8.45
CA ALA A 581 -9.58 -20.23 -8.18
C ALA A 581 -9.06 -21.52 -8.85
N GLU A 582 -9.95 -22.46 -9.15
CA GLU A 582 -9.57 -23.73 -9.78
C GLU A 582 -9.12 -23.52 -11.23
N GLY A 583 -9.74 -22.55 -11.91
CA GLY A 583 -9.47 -22.23 -13.31
C GLY A 583 -9.85 -23.36 -14.25
N LEU A 584 -9.23 -23.38 -15.42
CA LEU A 584 -9.38 -24.46 -16.40
C LEU A 584 -8.18 -25.43 -16.32
N PRO A 585 -8.31 -26.66 -16.86
CA PRO A 585 -7.15 -27.51 -17.10
C PRO A 585 -6.06 -26.76 -17.88
N ALA A 586 -4.78 -27.02 -17.56
CA ALA A 586 -3.66 -26.28 -18.14
C ALA A 586 -3.67 -26.37 -19.68
N GLY A 587 -3.53 -25.23 -20.36
CA GLY A 587 -3.52 -25.15 -21.82
C GLY A 587 -4.88 -25.37 -22.50
N THR A 588 -5.99 -25.32 -21.75
CA THR A 588 -7.34 -25.34 -22.36
C THR A 588 -7.53 -24.20 -23.34
N ILE A 589 -6.99 -23.02 -23.04
CA ILE A 589 -6.92 -21.90 -23.99
C ILE A 589 -5.45 -21.66 -24.34
N ASP A 590 -5.05 -22.09 -25.54
CA ASP A 590 -3.69 -21.88 -26.07
C ASP A 590 -3.71 -20.74 -27.11
N ILE A 591 -3.18 -19.58 -26.72
CA ILE A 591 -3.11 -18.40 -27.57
C ILE A 591 -1.67 -18.23 -28.04
N ARG A 592 -1.49 -18.19 -29.36
CA ARG A 592 -0.21 -18.03 -30.03
C ARG A 592 -0.23 -16.73 -30.81
N VAL A 593 0.65 -15.81 -30.43
CA VAL A 593 0.76 -14.51 -31.06
C VAL A 593 2.13 -14.31 -31.68
N SER A 594 2.17 -13.59 -32.80
CA SER A 594 3.42 -13.30 -33.53
C SER A 594 3.58 -11.79 -33.75
N GLY A 595 4.74 -11.25 -33.39
CA GLY A 595 5.04 -9.81 -33.45
C GLY A 595 5.64 -9.30 -32.14
N SER A 596 5.43 -8.02 -31.84
CA SER A 596 5.92 -7.39 -30.60
C SER A 596 4.75 -7.13 -29.65
N ALA A 597 4.81 -7.58 -28.40
CA ALA A 597 3.76 -7.30 -27.42
C ALA A 597 4.02 -5.98 -26.68
N GLY A 598 2.95 -5.25 -26.34
CA GLY A 598 3.03 -4.07 -25.48
C GLY A 598 3.30 -4.41 -24.02
N GLN A 599 3.19 -3.39 -23.16
CA GLN A 599 3.34 -3.56 -21.71
C GLN A 599 2.33 -4.56 -21.14
N SER A 600 2.72 -5.25 -20.07
CA SER A 600 1.84 -6.12 -19.27
C SER A 600 1.28 -7.34 -20.03
N PHE A 601 2.02 -7.88 -20.99
CA PHE A 601 1.63 -9.11 -21.69
C PHE A 601 1.39 -10.27 -20.70
N GLY A 602 0.17 -10.81 -20.69
CA GLY A 602 -0.23 -11.88 -19.78
C GLY A 602 -0.36 -11.48 -18.32
N ALA A 603 -0.66 -10.21 -18.02
CA ALA A 603 -0.88 -9.79 -16.64
C ALA A 603 -2.10 -10.48 -16.01
N PHE A 604 -1.96 -10.94 -14.76
CA PHE A 604 -3.00 -11.53 -13.92
C PHE A 604 -3.72 -12.77 -14.49
N ILE A 605 -3.14 -13.47 -15.48
CA ILE A 605 -3.84 -14.61 -16.09
C ILE A 605 -3.92 -15.81 -15.12
N PRO A 606 -5.12 -16.43 -14.97
CA PRO A 606 -5.33 -17.59 -14.12
C PRO A 606 -4.86 -18.89 -14.81
N LYS A 607 -4.88 -19.97 -14.04
CA LYS A 607 -4.68 -21.34 -14.54
C LYS A 607 -5.63 -21.67 -15.69
N GLY A 608 -5.06 -22.30 -16.72
CA GLY A 608 -5.78 -22.80 -17.89
C GLY A 608 -5.56 -21.99 -19.18
N ILE A 609 -5.02 -20.77 -19.06
CA ILE A 609 -4.57 -19.97 -20.20
C ILE A 609 -3.07 -20.18 -20.42
N LYS A 610 -2.69 -20.45 -21.67
CA LYS A 610 -1.31 -20.43 -22.16
C LYS A 610 -1.16 -19.34 -23.22
N LEU A 611 -0.20 -18.44 -23.03
CA LEU A 611 0.16 -17.40 -24.00
C LEU A 611 1.55 -17.68 -24.56
N THR A 612 1.66 -17.87 -25.87
CA THR A 612 2.93 -18.07 -26.56
C THR A 612 3.18 -16.90 -27.51
N LEU A 613 4.24 -16.14 -27.28
CA LEU A 613 4.68 -15.02 -28.11
C LEU A 613 5.90 -15.42 -28.94
N SER A 614 5.77 -15.35 -30.26
CA SER A 614 6.87 -15.46 -31.21
C SER A 614 7.29 -14.06 -31.68
N GLY A 615 8.36 -13.54 -31.08
CA GLY A 615 8.85 -12.18 -31.27
C GLY A 615 9.46 -11.63 -29.98
N ASP A 616 9.05 -10.43 -29.59
CA ASP A 616 9.56 -9.72 -28.40
C ASP A 616 8.43 -9.03 -27.62
N SER A 617 8.69 -8.61 -26.39
CA SER A 617 7.73 -7.91 -25.54
C SER A 617 8.39 -6.70 -24.86
N ASN A 618 7.56 -5.76 -24.39
CA ASN A 618 8.03 -4.70 -23.50
C ASN A 618 8.06 -5.18 -22.02
N ASP A 619 7.97 -4.27 -21.06
CA ASP A 619 7.99 -4.50 -19.62
C ASP A 619 6.76 -5.28 -19.10
N TYR A 620 6.87 -5.77 -17.86
CA TYR A 620 5.76 -6.32 -17.06
C TYR A 620 5.13 -7.62 -17.58
N VAL A 621 5.83 -8.39 -18.43
CA VAL A 621 5.37 -9.72 -18.84
C VAL A 621 5.05 -10.57 -17.61
N GLY A 622 3.86 -11.16 -17.56
CA GLY A 622 3.42 -11.99 -16.44
C GLY A 622 3.27 -11.25 -15.10
N LYS A 623 3.08 -9.93 -15.11
CA LYS A 623 2.75 -9.15 -13.91
C LYS A 623 1.57 -9.79 -13.17
N GLY A 624 1.76 -10.08 -11.88
CA GLY A 624 0.75 -10.73 -11.04
C GLY A 624 0.24 -12.08 -11.55
N LEU A 625 1.08 -12.84 -12.27
CA LEU A 625 0.70 -14.16 -12.81
C LEU A 625 0.05 -15.03 -11.73
N SER A 626 -1.12 -15.59 -12.06
CA SER A 626 -2.04 -16.25 -11.12
C SER A 626 -2.34 -17.70 -11.54
N GLY A 627 -1.37 -18.37 -12.18
CA GLY A 627 -1.45 -19.80 -12.52
C GLY A 627 -1.38 -20.12 -14.01
N GLY A 628 -1.46 -19.13 -14.89
CA GLY A 628 -1.30 -19.34 -16.33
C GLY A 628 0.16 -19.65 -16.74
N THR A 629 0.34 -19.98 -18.02
CA THR A 629 1.66 -20.22 -18.62
C THR A 629 1.95 -19.16 -19.67
N ILE A 630 3.13 -18.54 -19.61
CA ILE A 630 3.58 -17.55 -20.59
C ILE A 630 4.90 -18.01 -21.19
N VAL A 631 4.96 -18.02 -22.51
CA VAL A 631 6.14 -18.38 -23.29
C VAL A 631 6.49 -17.20 -24.18
N VAL A 632 7.74 -16.72 -24.11
CA VAL A 632 8.27 -15.69 -25.01
C VAL A 632 9.51 -16.26 -25.69
N ARG A 633 9.48 -16.33 -27.01
CA ARG A 633 10.58 -16.88 -27.81
C ARG A 633 10.79 -16.05 -29.08
N PRO A 634 12.01 -16.03 -29.64
CA PRO A 634 12.28 -15.30 -30.86
C PRO A 634 11.42 -15.80 -32.01
N ASN A 635 11.24 -14.95 -33.02
CA ASN A 635 10.72 -15.42 -34.31
C ASN A 635 11.65 -16.55 -34.84
N PRO A 636 11.12 -17.67 -35.37
CA PRO A 636 11.94 -18.75 -35.94
C PRO A 636 12.90 -18.31 -37.06
N LEU A 637 12.59 -17.19 -37.73
CA LEU A 637 13.44 -16.58 -38.76
C LEU A 637 14.59 -15.73 -38.18
N SER A 638 14.62 -15.52 -36.86
CA SER A 638 15.70 -14.78 -36.20
C SER A 638 17.02 -15.54 -36.31
N VAL A 639 18.06 -14.84 -36.75
CA VAL A 639 19.42 -15.37 -36.89
C VAL A 639 20.30 -15.10 -35.68
N PHE A 640 19.85 -14.23 -34.76
CA PHE A 640 20.65 -13.82 -33.61
C PHE A 640 20.56 -14.84 -32.47
N PRO A 641 21.65 -15.05 -31.71
CA PRO A 641 21.62 -15.89 -30.51
C PRO A 641 20.71 -15.27 -29.45
N ALA A 642 19.65 -15.97 -29.08
CA ALA A 642 18.62 -15.47 -28.16
C ALA A 642 19.23 -15.09 -26.80
N GLU A 643 20.14 -15.91 -26.29
CA GLU A 643 20.79 -15.78 -25.00
C GLU A 643 21.71 -14.56 -24.86
N GLN A 644 21.93 -13.81 -25.94
CA GLN A 644 22.75 -12.58 -25.97
C GLN A 644 21.93 -11.33 -26.31
N ASN A 645 20.62 -11.47 -26.53
CA ASN A 645 19.77 -10.38 -27.01
C ASN A 645 18.56 -10.20 -26.09
N VAL A 646 18.15 -8.94 -25.92
CA VAL A 646 16.97 -8.61 -25.12
C VAL A 646 15.71 -9.03 -25.87
N ILE A 647 14.84 -9.77 -25.20
CA ILE A 647 13.55 -10.24 -25.73
C ILE A 647 12.35 -9.66 -24.97
N ALA A 648 12.56 -9.26 -23.71
CA ALA A 648 11.53 -8.60 -22.91
C ALA A 648 12.12 -7.49 -22.03
N GLY A 649 11.27 -6.54 -21.61
CA GLY A 649 11.66 -5.41 -20.79
C GLY A 649 11.93 -5.76 -19.32
N ASN A 650 11.59 -4.82 -18.44
CA ASN A 650 11.84 -4.83 -17.01
C ASN A 650 10.67 -5.43 -16.22
N VAL A 651 10.91 -5.73 -14.93
CA VAL A 651 9.89 -5.99 -13.92
C VAL A 651 8.96 -7.15 -14.31
N ILE A 652 9.56 -8.14 -14.95
CA ILE A 652 8.90 -9.37 -15.42
C ILE A 652 8.47 -10.21 -14.23
N GLY A 653 7.22 -10.69 -14.24
CA GLY A 653 6.67 -11.56 -13.18
C GLY A 653 6.47 -10.84 -11.84
N TYR A 654 6.35 -9.52 -11.83
CA TYR A 654 6.19 -8.75 -10.60
C TYR A 654 4.98 -9.20 -9.78
N GLY A 655 5.23 -9.67 -8.55
CA GLY A 655 4.16 -10.08 -7.63
C GLY A 655 3.42 -11.35 -8.05
N ALA A 656 3.99 -12.16 -8.95
CA ALA A 656 3.37 -13.41 -9.39
C ALA A 656 3.18 -14.38 -8.21
N THR A 657 2.02 -15.02 -8.13
CA THR A 657 1.65 -15.92 -7.03
C THR A 657 1.72 -17.40 -7.42
N SER A 658 1.56 -17.70 -8.71
CA SER A 658 1.63 -19.05 -9.28
C SER A 658 1.71 -18.98 -10.80
N GLY A 659 1.98 -20.10 -11.46
CA GLY A 659 2.08 -20.18 -12.91
C GLY A 659 3.53 -20.26 -13.40
N GLU A 660 3.70 -20.23 -14.71
CA GLU A 660 4.98 -20.55 -15.36
C GLU A 660 5.38 -19.53 -16.43
N LEU A 661 6.66 -19.17 -16.47
CA LEU A 661 7.26 -18.24 -17.42
C LEU A 661 8.47 -18.89 -18.11
N PHE A 662 8.43 -19.03 -19.44
CA PHE A 662 9.54 -19.56 -20.24
C PHE A 662 9.99 -18.51 -21.25
N ILE A 663 11.17 -17.93 -21.05
CA ILE A 663 11.65 -16.77 -21.82
C ILE A 663 12.98 -17.11 -22.47
N SER A 664 12.98 -17.31 -23.80
CA SER A 664 14.20 -17.58 -24.56
C SER A 664 14.83 -16.27 -25.03
N GLY A 665 15.59 -15.66 -24.12
CA GLY A 665 16.39 -14.46 -24.35
C GLY A 665 16.73 -13.73 -23.06
N MET A 666 17.40 -12.59 -23.18
CA MET A 666 17.70 -11.71 -22.05
C MET A 666 16.50 -10.81 -21.70
N VAL A 667 16.34 -10.49 -20.43
CA VAL A 667 15.35 -9.52 -19.95
C VAL A 667 16.01 -8.37 -19.20
N GLY A 668 15.26 -7.29 -19.01
CA GLY A 668 15.70 -6.10 -18.30
C GLY A 668 15.88 -6.28 -16.79
N GLU A 669 15.78 -5.18 -16.06
CA GLU A 669 15.96 -5.11 -14.62
C GLU A 669 14.78 -5.74 -13.85
N ARG A 670 15.03 -6.12 -12.60
CA ARG A 670 14.00 -6.55 -11.64
C ARG A 670 13.18 -7.76 -12.09
N PHE A 671 13.82 -8.68 -12.79
CA PHE A 671 13.24 -9.97 -13.10
C PHE A 671 12.77 -10.68 -11.82
N LEU A 672 11.50 -11.08 -11.79
CA LEU A 672 10.83 -11.72 -10.65
C LEU A 672 10.90 -10.93 -9.34
N VAL A 673 10.92 -9.60 -9.41
CA VAL A 673 10.74 -8.76 -8.23
C VAL A 673 9.44 -9.15 -7.52
N ARG A 674 9.50 -9.37 -6.20
CA ARG A 674 8.34 -9.80 -5.40
C ARG A 674 7.66 -11.10 -5.90
N ASN A 675 8.33 -11.98 -6.64
CA ASN A 675 7.75 -13.29 -6.97
C ASN A 675 7.42 -14.07 -5.69
N SER A 676 6.23 -14.63 -5.65
CA SER A 676 5.62 -15.24 -4.48
C SER A 676 5.25 -16.71 -4.71
N GLY A 677 5.43 -17.23 -5.92
CA GLY A 677 5.09 -18.64 -6.20
C GLY A 677 5.14 -19.08 -7.67
N ALA A 678 5.48 -18.19 -8.61
CA ALA A 678 5.66 -18.59 -10.00
C ALA A 678 7.00 -19.28 -10.25
N THR A 679 7.02 -20.15 -11.24
CA THR A 679 8.22 -20.81 -11.76
C THR A 679 8.65 -20.11 -13.04
N ALA A 680 9.93 -19.74 -13.18
CA ALA A 680 10.41 -19.09 -14.40
C ALA A 680 11.76 -19.62 -14.87
N VAL A 681 11.93 -19.69 -16.19
CA VAL A 681 13.20 -19.96 -16.86
C VAL A 681 13.51 -18.80 -17.82
N VAL A 682 14.73 -18.27 -17.73
CA VAL A 682 15.18 -17.13 -18.55
C VAL A 682 16.66 -17.28 -18.93
N GLU A 683 17.05 -16.73 -20.07
CA GLU A 683 18.42 -16.89 -20.62
C GLU A 683 19.38 -15.75 -20.26
N GLY A 684 18.90 -14.70 -19.60
CA GLY A 684 19.73 -13.67 -18.98
C GLY A 684 18.87 -12.58 -18.35
N VAL A 685 19.42 -11.85 -17.38
CA VAL A 685 18.70 -10.83 -16.61
C VAL A 685 19.57 -9.60 -16.38
N GLY A 686 18.92 -8.43 -16.27
CA GLY A 686 19.54 -7.18 -15.83
C GLY A 686 19.79 -7.13 -14.32
N ASP A 687 19.88 -5.91 -13.79
CA ASP A 687 20.12 -5.64 -12.37
C ASP A 687 18.90 -6.03 -11.51
N HIS A 688 19.13 -6.27 -10.22
CA HIS A 688 18.07 -6.44 -9.21
C HIS A 688 17.17 -7.67 -9.44
N ALA A 689 17.66 -8.70 -10.12
CA ALA A 689 16.91 -9.94 -10.26
C ALA A 689 16.60 -10.56 -8.88
N LEU A 690 15.40 -11.11 -8.74
CA LEU A 690 14.89 -11.79 -7.54
C LEU A 690 14.73 -10.85 -6.31
N GLU A 691 14.74 -9.54 -6.53
CA GLU A 691 14.56 -8.55 -5.46
C GLU A 691 13.23 -8.80 -4.73
N TYR A 692 13.28 -8.90 -3.39
CA TYR A 692 12.14 -9.20 -2.54
C TYR A 692 11.37 -10.50 -2.86
N MET A 693 11.93 -11.48 -3.58
CA MET A 693 11.22 -12.74 -3.86
C MET A 693 10.92 -13.50 -2.54
N THR A 694 9.69 -13.99 -2.37
CA THR A 694 9.20 -14.70 -1.18
C THR A 694 8.75 -16.13 -1.45
N GLY A 695 8.73 -16.56 -2.71
CA GLY A 695 8.33 -17.91 -3.10
C GLY A 695 8.52 -18.15 -4.60
N GLY A 696 8.35 -19.40 -5.01
CA GLY A 696 8.51 -19.82 -6.41
C GLY A 696 9.92 -20.33 -6.73
N THR A 697 10.16 -20.58 -8.02
CA THR A 697 11.42 -21.15 -8.52
C THR A 697 11.93 -20.38 -9.72
N ALA A 698 13.19 -19.95 -9.69
CA ALA A 698 13.82 -19.25 -10.82
C ALA A 698 15.00 -20.07 -11.37
N LEU A 699 15.08 -20.20 -12.69
CA LEU A 699 16.22 -20.77 -13.39
C LEU A 699 16.77 -19.74 -14.38
N ILE A 700 18.00 -19.28 -14.15
CA ILE A 700 18.67 -18.25 -14.95
C ILE A 700 19.87 -18.90 -15.67
N LEU A 701 19.78 -18.97 -16.99
CA LEU A 701 20.71 -19.76 -17.83
C LEU A 701 21.91 -18.97 -18.36
N GLY A 702 21.93 -17.66 -18.18
CA GLY A 702 22.99 -16.81 -18.73
C GLY A 702 23.35 -15.64 -17.83
N ARG A 703 23.75 -14.52 -18.45
CA ARG A 703 24.33 -13.38 -17.74
C ARG A 703 23.35 -12.78 -16.73
N THR A 704 23.88 -12.34 -15.61
CA THR A 704 23.15 -11.61 -14.58
C THR A 704 23.69 -10.19 -14.37
N GLY A 705 22.84 -9.27 -13.93
CA GLY A 705 23.21 -7.93 -13.44
C GLY A 705 23.59 -7.94 -11.96
N ARG A 706 23.80 -6.75 -11.37
CA ARG A 706 24.21 -6.60 -9.96
C ARG A 706 23.03 -6.69 -9.01
N ASN A 707 23.34 -6.80 -7.72
CA ASN A 707 22.38 -6.73 -6.62
C ASN A 707 21.30 -7.83 -6.66
N ILE A 708 21.67 -9.03 -7.11
CA ILE A 708 20.77 -10.19 -7.17
C ILE A 708 20.36 -10.59 -5.75
N ALA A 709 19.11 -11.04 -5.60
CA ALA A 709 18.54 -11.58 -4.38
C ALA A 709 18.49 -10.59 -3.20
N ALA A 710 18.53 -9.28 -3.47
CA ALA A 710 18.36 -8.26 -2.44
C ALA A 710 16.96 -8.39 -1.77
N GLY A 711 16.93 -8.62 -0.46
CA GLY A 711 15.69 -8.83 0.28
C GLY A 711 14.93 -10.10 -0.10
N MET A 712 15.56 -11.04 -0.82
CA MET A 712 14.96 -12.34 -1.14
C MET A 712 14.78 -13.13 0.15
N SER A 713 13.53 -13.39 0.53
CA SER A 713 13.18 -13.99 1.82
C SER A 713 12.45 -15.33 1.67
N GLY A 714 12.26 -15.82 0.45
CA GLY A 714 11.71 -17.15 0.19
C GLY A 714 11.77 -17.56 -1.28
N GLY A 715 11.59 -18.85 -1.53
CA GLY A 715 11.74 -19.48 -2.85
C GLY A 715 13.17 -19.95 -3.13
N VAL A 716 13.40 -20.50 -4.33
CA VAL A 716 14.68 -21.08 -4.72
C VAL A 716 15.09 -20.56 -6.10
N ALA A 717 16.35 -20.19 -6.27
CA ALA A 717 16.89 -19.83 -7.58
C ALA A 717 18.12 -20.66 -7.94
N TYR A 718 18.21 -21.04 -9.21
CA TYR A 718 19.34 -21.74 -9.80
C TYR A 718 19.93 -20.86 -10.89
N VAL A 719 21.22 -20.54 -10.78
CA VAL A 719 21.89 -19.61 -11.69
C VAL A 719 23.10 -20.29 -12.31
N TYR A 720 23.14 -20.35 -13.64
CA TYR A 720 24.28 -20.88 -14.37
C TYR A 720 25.44 -19.88 -14.37
N LYS A 721 26.64 -20.33 -13.97
CA LYS A 721 27.86 -19.52 -13.90
C LYS A 721 27.68 -18.22 -13.10
N LEU A 722 27.04 -18.31 -11.94
CA LEU A 722 26.86 -17.18 -11.04
C LEU A 722 28.21 -16.58 -10.63
N ARG A 723 28.31 -15.25 -10.64
CA ARG A 723 29.44 -14.53 -10.05
C ARG A 723 29.03 -13.97 -8.68
N ALA A 724 29.81 -14.28 -7.65
CA ALA A 724 29.48 -13.89 -6.27
C ALA A 724 29.48 -12.37 -6.05
N ASP A 725 30.28 -11.61 -6.80
CA ASP A 725 30.33 -10.13 -6.73
C ASP A 725 29.05 -9.44 -7.24
N LEU A 726 28.17 -10.17 -7.92
CA LEU A 726 26.89 -9.67 -8.42
C LEU A 726 25.73 -9.88 -7.44
N ILE A 727 25.90 -10.70 -6.40
CA ILE A 727 24.90 -10.84 -5.34
C ILE A 727 24.89 -9.58 -4.46
N ASN A 728 23.73 -9.26 -3.89
CA ASN A 728 23.65 -8.19 -2.87
C ASN A 728 24.64 -8.46 -1.73
N SER A 729 25.57 -7.52 -1.52
CA SER A 729 26.64 -7.71 -0.54
C SER A 729 26.13 -7.76 0.90
N SER A 730 25.08 -7.00 1.24
CA SER A 730 24.48 -7.05 2.59
C SER A 730 23.81 -8.41 2.84
N ALA A 731 23.05 -8.93 1.89
CA ALA A 731 22.40 -10.23 2.00
C ALA A 731 23.40 -11.37 2.23
N LEU A 732 24.58 -11.30 1.62
CA LEU A 732 25.67 -12.26 1.87
C LEU A 732 26.35 -12.05 3.24
N ILE A 733 26.70 -10.80 3.57
CA ILE A 733 27.44 -10.48 4.81
C ILE A 733 26.57 -10.74 6.05
N ASP A 734 25.30 -10.35 5.98
CA ASP A 734 24.34 -10.52 7.06
C ASP A 734 23.76 -11.96 7.07
N GLY A 735 24.08 -12.79 6.07
CA GLY A 735 23.69 -14.19 6.00
C GLY A 735 22.20 -14.40 5.75
N GLU A 736 21.56 -13.49 5.03
CA GLU A 736 20.16 -13.59 4.59
C GLU A 736 20.00 -14.67 3.50
N VAL A 737 21.02 -14.85 2.66
CA VAL A 737 21.04 -15.83 1.56
C VAL A 737 22.31 -16.68 1.59
N ASP A 738 22.15 -17.97 1.30
CA ASP A 738 23.23 -18.93 1.15
C ASP A 738 23.43 -19.31 -0.33
N LEU A 739 24.70 -19.45 -0.72
CA LEU A 739 25.11 -19.94 -2.04
C LEU A 739 25.55 -21.40 -1.90
N LEU A 740 24.80 -22.30 -2.53
CA LEU A 740 24.95 -23.74 -2.34
C LEU A 740 25.21 -24.45 -3.67
N GLU A 741 25.91 -25.59 -3.59
CA GLU A 741 25.94 -26.56 -4.68
C GLU A 741 24.57 -27.25 -4.82
N LEU A 742 24.32 -27.81 -6.00
CA LEU A 742 23.06 -28.50 -6.27
C LEU A 742 23.06 -29.89 -5.63
N SER A 743 22.07 -30.17 -4.78
CA SER A 743 21.75 -31.54 -4.36
C SER A 743 21.19 -32.36 -5.53
N ASP A 744 21.08 -33.68 -5.41
CA ASP A 744 20.53 -34.52 -6.49
C ASP A 744 19.07 -34.18 -6.83
N VAL A 745 18.29 -33.75 -5.82
CA VAL A 745 16.92 -33.23 -6.03
C VAL A 745 16.95 -31.92 -6.83
N ASP A 746 17.90 -31.02 -6.53
CA ASP A 746 18.08 -29.78 -7.28
C ASP A 746 18.51 -30.07 -8.73
N LYS A 747 19.42 -31.02 -8.95
CA LYS A 747 19.85 -31.44 -10.31
C LYS A 747 18.67 -31.94 -11.14
N SER A 748 17.82 -32.79 -10.55
CA SER A 748 16.60 -33.28 -11.20
C SER A 748 15.64 -32.14 -11.55
N THR A 749 15.47 -31.18 -10.62
CA THR A 749 14.62 -30.00 -10.82
C THR A 749 15.14 -29.13 -11.96
N VAL A 750 16.43 -28.81 -11.98
CA VAL A 750 17.05 -28.01 -13.04
C VAL A 750 16.95 -28.72 -14.40
N LYS A 751 17.19 -30.03 -14.45
CA LYS A 751 17.05 -30.81 -15.69
C LYS A 751 15.62 -30.76 -16.23
N SER A 752 14.62 -30.98 -15.38
CA SER A 752 13.20 -30.90 -15.75
C SER A 752 12.81 -29.51 -16.26
N LEU A 753 13.29 -28.44 -15.60
CA LEU A 753 13.04 -27.07 -16.05
C LEU A 753 13.72 -26.74 -17.38
N LEU A 754 14.93 -27.25 -17.61
CA LEU A 754 15.62 -27.13 -18.90
C LEU A 754 14.88 -27.87 -20.02
N GLU A 755 14.44 -29.10 -19.77
CA GLU A 755 13.65 -29.90 -20.72
C GLU A 755 12.36 -29.16 -21.08
N LYS A 756 11.64 -28.67 -20.08
CA LYS A 756 10.41 -27.91 -20.30
C LYS A 756 10.66 -26.60 -21.04
N HIS A 757 11.72 -25.86 -20.69
CA HIS A 757 12.10 -24.63 -21.40
C HIS A 757 12.46 -24.92 -22.86
N GLN A 758 13.18 -26.02 -23.14
CA GLN A 758 13.51 -26.44 -24.50
C GLN A 758 12.25 -26.80 -25.30
N VAL A 759 11.32 -27.55 -24.71
CA VAL A 759 10.05 -27.93 -25.36
C VAL A 759 9.19 -26.70 -25.66
N GLU A 760 9.07 -25.79 -24.71
CA GLU A 760 8.20 -24.62 -24.83
C GLU A 760 8.78 -23.55 -25.76
N THR A 761 10.09 -23.32 -25.72
CA THR A 761 10.71 -22.22 -26.45
C THR A 761 11.46 -22.62 -27.71
N GLY A 762 11.91 -23.88 -27.81
CA GLY A 762 12.88 -24.30 -28.82
C GLY A 762 14.30 -23.77 -28.55
N SER A 763 14.61 -23.38 -27.32
CA SER A 763 15.90 -22.78 -26.95
C SER A 763 17.10 -23.67 -27.29
N LYS A 764 18.01 -23.13 -28.11
CA LYS A 764 19.29 -23.75 -28.45
C LYS A 764 20.21 -23.83 -27.23
N LEU A 765 20.20 -22.81 -26.36
CA LEU A 765 21.00 -22.81 -25.13
C LEU A 765 20.54 -23.95 -24.20
N ALA A 766 19.23 -24.09 -24.00
CA ALA A 766 18.68 -25.17 -23.18
C ALA A 766 19.07 -26.55 -23.74
N GLN A 767 18.94 -26.73 -25.05
CA GLN A 767 19.37 -27.95 -25.73
C GLN A 767 20.86 -28.25 -25.47
N GLN A 768 21.75 -27.28 -25.66
CA GLN A 768 23.19 -27.44 -25.42
C GLN A 768 23.54 -27.73 -23.95
N LEU A 769 22.75 -27.21 -23.01
CA LEU A 769 22.91 -27.50 -21.58
C LEU A 769 22.46 -28.93 -21.26
N LEU A 770 21.38 -29.41 -21.90
CA LEU A 770 20.86 -30.77 -21.73
C LEU A 770 21.80 -31.83 -22.33
N GLU A 771 22.35 -31.60 -23.52
CA GLU A 771 23.27 -32.52 -24.21
C GLU A 771 24.56 -32.81 -23.41
N SER A 772 24.94 -31.92 -22.50
CA SER A 772 26.12 -32.09 -21.64
C SER A 772 25.80 -31.79 -20.17
N PHE A 773 24.60 -32.17 -19.72
CA PHE A 773 24.10 -31.80 -18.41
C PHE A 773 25.03 -32.22 -17.28
N ASP A 774 25.47 -33.48 -17.26
CA ASP A 774 26.32 -34.02 -16.20
C ASP A 774 27.66 -33.28 -16.07
N ALA A 775 28.20 -32.78 -17.19
CA ALA A 775 29.44 -32.02 -17.21
C ALA A 775 29.24 -30.54 -16.80
N LYS A 776 28.05 -29.98 -17.02
CA LYS A 776 27.75 -28.56 -16.80
C LYS A 776 27.01 -28.29 -15.49
N VAL A 777 26.39 -29.29 -14.88
CA VAL A 777 25.53 -29.12 -13.69
C VAL A 777 26.29 -28.53 -12.50
N ALA A 778 27.59 -28.85 -12.36
CA ALA A 778 28.46 -28.29 -11.32
C ALA A 778 28.70 -26.77 -11.45
N GLN A 779 28.34 -26.15 -12.59
CA GLN A 779 28.45 -24.71 -12.80
C GLN A 779 27.18 -23.95 -12.42
N PHE A 780 26.12 -24.65 -12.02
CA PHE A 780 24.96 -24.01 -11.42
C PHE A 780 25.22 -23.74 -9.95
N THR A 781 24.72 -22.61 -9.47
CA THR A 781 24.68 -22.27 -8.05
C THR A 781 23.24 -22.12 -7.62
N LYS A 782 22.90 -22.73 -6.48
CA LYS A 782 21.62 -22.54 -5.81
C LYS A 782 21.73 -21.33 -4.89
N ILE A 783 20.81 -20.38 -5.05
CA ILE A 783 20.60 -19.28 -4.11
C ILE A 783 19.40 -19.65 -3.25
N LEU A 784 19.60 -19.70 -1.93
CA LEU A 784 18.58 -20.11 -0.97
C LEU A 784 18.54 -19.13 0.21
N PRO A 785 17.39 -18.48 0.49
CA PRO A 785 17.25 -17.66 1.69
C PRO A 785 17.30 -18.53 2.95
N ARG A 786 18.07 -18.09 3.94
CA ARG A 786 18.41 -18.91 5.09
C ARG A 786 17.21 -19.17 6.00
N ASP A 787 16.46 -18.12 6.35
CA ASP A 787 15.29 -18.27 7.23
C ASP A 787 14.19 -19.08 6.55
N TYR A 788 14.03 -18.93 5.24
CA TYR A 788 13.15 -19.80 4.46
C TYR A 788 13.56 -21.27 4.55
N ALA A 789 14.85 -21.59 4.37
CA ALA A 789 15.37 -22.94 4.47
C ALA A 789 15.08 -23.57 5.85
N LYS A 790 15.33 -22.81 6.93
CA LYS A 790 15.07 -23.29 8.29
C LYS A 790 13.59 -23.48 8.57
N VAL A 791 12.71 -22.59 8.08
CA VAL A 791 11.26 -22.76 8.21
C VAL A 791 10.79 -24.03 7.49
N LEU A 792 11.30 -24.30 6.28
CA LEU A 792 10.99 -25.55 5.57
C LEU A 792 11.46 -26.78 6.35
N GLU A 793 12.65 -26.74 6.95
CA GLU A 793 13.16 -27.83 7.78
C GLU A 793 12.29 -28.09 9.02
N ILE A 794 11.87 -27.02 9.71
CA ILE A 794 10.95 -27.11 10.85
C ILE A 794 9.62 -27.72 10.41
N GLN A 795 9.06 -27.25 9.30
CA GLN A 795 7.78 -27.77 8.78
C GLN A 795 7.90 -29.25 8.38
N ALA A 796 8.97 -29.63 7.69
CA ALA A 796 9.22 -31.03 7.33
C ALA A 796 9.36 -31.94 8.56
N THR A 797 10.06 -31.46 9.60
CA THR A 797 10.22 -32.18 10.87
C THR A 797 8.90 -32.31 11.61
N ALA A 798 8.09 -31.25 11.66
CA ALA A 798 6.77 -31.25 12.27
C ALA A 798 5.81 -32.24 11.55
N VAL A 799 5.78 -32.21 10.21
CA VAL A 799 4.99 -33.17 9.41
C VAL A 799 5.44 -34.61 9.66
N ALA A 800 6.75 -34.87 9.69
CA ALA A 800 7.29 -36.21 9.99
C ALA A 800 6.94 -36.68 11.41
N ALA A 801 6.79 -35.75 12.36
CA ALA A 801 6.38 -36.01 13.73
C ALA A 801 4.85 -36.06 13.92
N GLY A 802 4.05 -35.79 12.87
CA GLY A 802 2.58 -35.72 12.96
C GLY A 802 2.06 -34.51 13.73
N GLU A 803 2.87 -33.46 13.88
CA GLU A 803 2.49 -32.21 14.52
C GLU A 803 1.70 -31.30 13.57
N ASP A 804 0.71 -30.58 14.10
CA ASP A 804 0.01 -29.53 13.36
C ASP A 804 0.93 -28.33 13.13
N LEU A 805 1.08 -27.92 11.87
CA LEU A 805 1.91 -26.78 11.45
C LEU A 805 1.43 -25.45 12.03
N ASP A 806 0.15 -25.37 12.37
CA ASP A 806 -0.47 -24.17 12.96
C ASP A 806 -0.43 -24.20 14.50
N SER A 807 0.13 -25.26 15.09
CA SER A 807 0.25 -25.38 16.54
C SER A 807 1.18 -24.33 17.15
N ALA A 808 0.89 -23.95 18.40
CA ALA A 808 1.73 -23.02 19.16
C ALA A 808 3.18 -23.52 19.32
N VAL A 809 3.39 -24.85 19.35
CA VAL A 809 4.71 -25.47 19.46
C VAL A 809 5.53 -25.21 18.19
N VAL A 810 4.97 -25.53 17.02
CA VAL A 810 5.64 -25.30 15.74
C VAL A 810 5.87 -23.81 15.51
N TRP A 811 4.89 -22.97 15.85
CA TRP A 811 5.02 -21.51 15.77
C TRP A 811 6.16 -20.96 16.62
N ASN A 812 6.30 -21.42 17.87
CA ASN A 812 7.40 -20.99 18.74
C ASN A 812 8.76 -21.42 18.19
N ARG A 813 8.89 -22.63 17.63
CA ARG A 813 10.12 -23.07 16.95
C ARG A 813 10.48 -22.17 15.78
N ILE A 814 9.50 -21.76 14.96
CA ILE A 814 9.70 -20.82 13.85
C ILE A 814 10.19 -19.47 14.38
N LEU A 815 9.56 -18.93 15.42
CA LEU A 815 9.95 -17.64 16.00
C LEU A 815 11.35 -17.66 16.62
N GLU A 816 11.72 -18.72 17.34
CA GLU A 816 13.04 -18.84 17.96
C GLU A 816 14.17 -18.80 16.93
N VAL A 817 13.94 -19.38 15.77
CA VAL A 817 14.90 -19.42 14.68
C VAL A 817 15.04 -18.06 14.00
N ASN A 818 13.95 -17.33 13.81
CA ASN A 818 13.96 -16.01 13.18
C ASN A 818 14.38 -14.89 14.15
N ALA A 819 14.28 -15.10 15.47
CA ALA A 819 14.70 -14.12 16.48
C ALA A 819 16.23 -14.08 16.71
N ARG A 820 16.98 -15.05 16.18
CA ARG A 820 18.46 -15.14 16.29
C ARG A 820 19.19 -14.57 15.06
N GLY A 821 18.46 -13.99 14.11
CA GLY A 821 18.99 -13.33 12.91
C GLY A 821 19.43 -11.89 13.16
#